data_AF-O88343-F1
#
_entry.id   AF-O88343-F1
#
_cell.length_a   1.000
_cell.length_b   1.000
_cell.length_c   1.000
_cell.angle_alpha   90.00
_cell.angle_beta   90.00
_cell.angle_gamma   90.00
#
_symmetry.space_group_name_H-M   'P 1'
#
loop_
_entity.id
_entity.type
_entity.pdbx_description
1 polymer ?
#
loop_
_entity_poly.entity_id
_entity_poly.type
_entity_poly.pdbx_seq_one_letter_code
_entity_poly.pdbx_strand_id
1 'polypeptide(L)'
;MEDEAVLDRGASFLKHVCDEEEVEGHHTIYIGVHVPKSYRRRRRHKRKAGHKEKKEKERISENYSDKSDVENADESSSSILKPLISPAAERIRFILGEEDDSPAPPQLFTELDELLAVDGQEMEWKETARWIKFEEKVEQGGERWSKPHVATLSLHSLFELRTCMEKGSIMLDREASSLPQLVEMIADHQIETGLLKPDLKDKVTYTLLRKHRHQTKKSNLRSLADIGKTVSSASRMFSNPDNGSPAMTHRNLTSSSLNDISDKPEKDQLKNKFMKKLPRDAEASNVLVGEVDFLDTPFIAFVRLQQAVMLGALTEVPVPTRFLFILLGPKGKAKSYHEIGRAIATLMSDEVFHDIAYKAKDRHDLIAGIDEFLDEVIVLPPGEWDPTIRIEPPKSLPSSDKRKNMYSGGENVQMNGDTPHDGGHGGGGHGDCEELQRTGRFCGGLIKDIKRKAPFFASDFYDALNIQALSAILFIYLATVTNAITFGGLLGDATDNMQGVLESFLGTAVSGAIFCLFAGQPLTILSSTGPVLVFERLLFNFSKDHNFDYLEFRLWIGLWSAFMCLVLVATDASFLVQYFTRFTEEGFSSLISFIFIYDAFKKMIKLADYYPINSDFKVGYNTHFSCACLPPDPVNLSVSNDTTLAPEDLPTISSTDMYHNVTFDWAYLSKKECVKYGGKLVGNNCDFVPDITLMSFILFLGTYTSSMAMKKFKTSRYFPTTARKLISDFAIILSILIFCVIDALVGVDTPKLIVPSEFKPTSPNRGWFVPPFGGNPWWVCLAAAIPALLVTILIFMDQQITAVIVNRKEHKLKKGAGYHLDLFWVAILMVVCSFMALPWYVAATVISIAHIDSLKMETETSAPGEQPKFLGVREQRVTGTLVFILTGLSVFMAPILKFIPMPVLYGVFLYMGVASLNGVQFMDRLKLLLMPLKHQPDFIYLRHVPLRRVHLFTFLQVLCLALLWILKSTVAAIIFPVMILALVAVRKGMDYLFSQHDLSFLDDVIPEKDKKKKEDEKKKKKKKGSLDSDNDDSDCPYSEKVPSIKIPMDIMEQQPFLSDNKPLDRERSSTFLERHTSC
;
A
#
# COMPACT_ATOMS: atom_id res chain seq x y z
N MET A 1 -7.92 -15.87 -6.75
CA MET A 1 -8.06 -17.28 -7.19
C MET A 1 -6.69 -17.88 -6.96
N GLU A 2 -6.62 -18.97 -6.19
CA GLU A 2 -5.51 -19.28 -5.27
C GLU A 2 -5.45 -18.35 -4.05
N ASP A 3 -6.34 -18.63 -3.10
CA ASP A 3 -6.12 -18.54 -1.64
C ASP A 3 -7.16 -19.49 -1.01
N GLU A 4 -7.16 -20.76 -1.46
CA GLU A 4 -7.89 -21.84 -0.78
C GLU A 4 -6.99 -22.38 0.33
N ALA A 5 -7.44 -22.26 1.57
CA ALA A 5 -6.92 -23.08 2.65
C ALA A 5 -7.35 -24.53 2.39
N VAL A 6 -6.39 -25.44 2.28
CA VAL A 6 -6.66 -26.88 2.13
C VAL A 6 -7.36 -27.37 3.40
N LEU A 7 -8.67 -27.59 3.28
CA LEU A 7 -9.49 -28.29 4.26
C LEU A 7 -9.16 -29.77 4.16
N ASP A 8 -8.28 -30.25 5.03
CA ASP A 8 -7.93 -31.68 5.10
C ASP A 8 -9.09 -32.48 5.72
N ARG A 9 -10.07 -32.82 4.88
CA ARG A 9 -11.14 -33.79 5.19
C ARG A 9 -10.55 -35.21 5.18
N GLY A 10 -9.78 -35.55 6.22
CA GLY A 10 -8.94 -36.74 6.20
C GLY A 10 -8.78 -37.53 7.52
N ALA A 11 -9.56 -37.25 8.58
CA ALA A 11 -9.36 -37.92 9.88
C ALA A 11 -10.67 -38.18 10.68
N SER A 12 -11.74 -38.66 10.03
CA SER A 12 -12.99 -39.04 10.71
C SER A 12 -13.11 -40.54 11.06
N PHE A 13 -12.02 -41.31 10.94
CA PHE A 13 -11.98 -42.76 11.20
C PHE A 13 -10.63 -43.21 11.77
N LEU A 14 -10.45 -43.10 13.09
CA LEU A 14 -9.52 -43.97 13.83
C LEU A 14 -10.04 -44.11 15.27
N LYS A 15 -10.71 -45.24 15.50
CA LYS A 15 -11.42 -45.56 16.75
C LYS A 15 -10.79 -46.83 17.34
N HIS A 16 -10.36 -46.74 18.60
CA HIS A 16 -9.69 -47.78 19.41
C HIS A 16 -8.33 -48.29 18.90
N VAL A 17 -7.31 -48.17 19.76
CA VAL A 17 -6.39 -49.21 20.28
C VAL A 17 -5.17 -48.50 20.90
N CYS A 18 -4.77 -48.92 22.12
CA CYS A 18 -3.55 -48.50 22.87
C CYS A 18 -3.52 -47.03 23.39
N ASP A 19 -3.16 -46.72 24.65
CA ASP A 19 -2.83 -47.53 25.84
C ASP A 19 -3.37 -46.87 27.13
N GLU A 20 -3.72 -47.65 28.16
CA GLU A 20 -4.35 -47.20 29.42
C GLU A 20 -3.33 -46.85 30.53
N GLU A 21 -2.38 -45.93 30.33
CA GLU A 21 -1.45 -45.51 31.43
C GLU A 21 -1.21 -43.99 31.62
N GLU A 22 -1.62 -43.09 30.70
CA GLU A 22 -1.45 -41.63 30.90
C GLU A 22 -2.75 -40.91 31.32
N VAL A 23 -3.17 -41.11 32.58
CA VAL A 23 -4.32 -40.39 33.18
C VAL A 23 -3.87 -39.51 34.36
N GLU A 24 -3.22 -38.39 34.06
CA GLU A 24 -3.09 -37.24 34.99
C GLU A 24 -3.01 -35.91 34.21
N GLY A 25 -4.17 -35.47 33.72
CA GLY A 25 -4.29 -34.33 32.81
C GLY A 25 -4.18 -32.97 33.50
N HIS A 26 -2.99 -32.40 33.57
CA HIS A 26 -2.81 -30.99 33.94
C HIS A 26 -3.33 -30.04 32.84
N HIS A 27 -4.40 -29.30 33.14
CA HIS A 27 -4.95 -28.27 32.26
C HIS A 27 -3.93 -27.15 32.00
N THR A 28 -3.31 -27.16 30.82
CA THR A 28 -2.38 -26.10 30.38
C THR A 28 -3.11 -25.01 29.59
N ILE A 29 -2.97 -23.78 30.06
CA ILE A 29 -3.52 -22.57 29.41
C ILE A 29 -2.43 -21.95 28.54
N TYR A 30 -2.77 -21.52 27.32
CA TYR A 30 -1.83 -20.93 26.36
C TYR A 30 -2.01 -19.41 26.21
N ILE A 31 -0.93 -18.73 25.88
CA ILE A 31 -0.77 -17.28 25.85
C ILE A 31 -0.19 -16.86 24.51
N GLY A 32 -0.78 -15.86 23.85
CA GLY A 32 -0.23 -15.25 22.64
C GLY A 32 0.47 -13.92 22.95
N VAL A 33 1.76 -13.81 22.64
CA VAL A 33 2.58 -12.63 22.98
C VAL A 33 2.74 -11.66 21.81
N HIS A 34 2.46 -10.38 22.01
CA HIS A 34 2.55 -9.33 20.99
C HIS A 34 3.75 -8.39 21.19
N VAL A 35 4.72 -8.40 20.26
CA VAL A 35 5.95 -7.58 20.33
C VAL A 35 5.86 -6.26 19.51
N PRO A 36 6.12 -5.07 20.09
CA PRO A 36 6.08 -3.79 19.39
C PRO A 36 7.34 -3.43 18.54
N LYS A 37 7.43 -2.17 18.05
CA LYS A 37 8.46 -1.72 17.09
C LYS A 37 9.19 -0.41 17.41
N SER A 38 10.50 -0.54 17.64
CA SER A 38 11.47 0.53 17.85
C SER A 38 11.79 1.33 16.56
N TYR A 39 12.16 2.59 16.76
CA TYR A 39 12.26 3.61 15.72
C TYR A 39 13.70 3.78 15.21
N ARG A 40 13.89 3.83 13.88
CA ARG A 40 15.17 4.29 13.29
C ARG A 40 15.32 5.80 13.47
N ARG A 41 16.31 6.23 14.26
CA ARG A 41 16.72 7.65 14.40
C ARG A 41 17.09 8.25 13.02
N ARG A 42 16.52 9.41 12.68
CA ARG A 42 16.99 10.26 11.57
C ARG A 42 18.30 10.94 11.98
N ARG A 43 19.36 10.81 11.18
CA ARG A 43 20.58 11.63 11.32
C ARG A 43 20.26 13.11 11.06
N ARG A 44 20.13 13.93 12.11
CA ARG A 44 20.31 15.39 12.03
C ARG A 44 21.83 15.66 12.03
N HIS A 45 22.42 15.95 10.87
CA HIS A 45 23.79 16.48 10.82
C HIS A 45 23.80 17.93 11.34
N LYS A 46 24.09 18.14 12.62
CA LYS A 46 24.48 19.46 13.14
C LYS A 46 25.98 19.65 12.91
N ARG A 47 26.35 20.52 11.96
CA ARG A 47 27.72 21.07 11.89
C ARG A 47 27.94 22.08 13.02
N LYS A 48 29.20 22.22 13.44
CA LYS A 48 29.68 22.96 14.62
C LYS A 48 29.07 24.36 14.76
N ALA A 49 28.73 24.74 15.99
CA ALA A 49 28.44 26.12 16.36
C ALA A 49 29.74 26.94 16.41
N GLY A 50 29.67 28.20 15.96
CA GLY A 50 30.71 29.22 16.16
C GLY A 50 30.17 30.32 17.08
N HIS A 51 31.02 30.78 18.00
CA HIS A 51 30.76 31.93 18.89
C HIS A 51 30.27 33.17 18.12
N LYS A 52 29.23 33.87 18.63
CA LYS A 52 29.37 35.24 19.19
C LYS A 52 28.04 35.91 19.62
N GLU A 53 28.18 36.72 20.68
CA GLU A 53 27.48 37.98 20.98
C GLU A 53 26.05 38.08 21.57
N LYS A 54 26.05 38.64 22.79
CA LYS A 54 25.27 39.80 23.31
C LYS A 54 24.05 39.61 24.24
N LYS A 55 24.20 40.26 25.39
CA LYS A 55 23.24 40.59 26.46
C LYS A 55 22.14 41.55 25.98
N GLU A 56 20.92 41.35 26.50
CA GLU A 56 19.87 42.31 26.92
C GLU A 56 18.60 41.46 27.18
N LYS A 57 17.77 41.60 28.24
CA LYS A 57 17.44 42.71 29.15
C LYS A 57 17.07 42.19 30.55
N GLU A 58 16.97 43.11 31.52
CA GLU A 58 16.66 42.87 32.95
C GLU A 58 15.55 43.85 33.41
N ARG A 59 14.79 43.49 34.47
CA ARG A 59 13.91 44.33 35.35
C ARG A 59 12.43 44.61 34.99
N ILE A 60 11.69 45.01 36.06
CA ILE A 60 10.26 45.37 36.20
C ILE A 60 9.36 44.13 36.43
N SER A 61 8.56 43.97 37.51
CA SER A 61 8.19 44.87 38.64
C SER A 61 8.04 44.10 39.98
N GLU A 62 8.29 44.77 41.10
CA GLU A 62 7.80 44.38 42.45
C GLU A 62 6.43 45.02 42.75
N ASN A 63 5.64 44.44 43.67
CA ASN A 63 4.92 45.15 44.77
C ASN A 63 3.92 44.27 45.55
N TYR A 64 3.97 44.36 46.89
CA TYR A 64 2.87 44.25 47.90
C TYR A 64 1.99 42.97 47.97
N SER A 65 1.43 42.53 49.10
CA SER A 65 1.70 42.71 50.56
C SER A 65 0.63 41.92 51.35
N ASP A 66 0.95 41.46 52.56
CA ASP A 66 0.05 41.23 53.71
C ASP A 66 -1.36 40.61 53.49
N LYS A 67 -1.55 39.38 53.98
CA LYS A 67 -2.19 39.15 55.31
C LYS A 67 -2.16 37.67 55.74
N SER A 68 -2.16 37.47 57.05
CA SER A 68 -2.00 36.18 57.72
C SER A 68 -3.31 35.65 58.34
N ASP A 69 -3.23 34.38 58.73
CA ASP A 69 -4.00 33.70 59.78
C ASP A 69 -5.44 33.21 59.49
N VAL A 70 -5.75 32.05 60.12
CA VAL A 70 -7.07 31.40 60.27
C VAL A 70 -7.56 30.71 58.96
N GLU A 71 -7.83 29.39 58.89
CA GLU A 71 -8.07 28.34 59.91
C GLU A 71 -7.68 26.92 59.40
N ASN A 72 -7.56 25.94 60.29
CA ASN A 72 -7.23 24.55 59.94
C ASN A 72 -8.48 23.75 59.47
N ALA A 73 -8.45 23.22 58.25
CA ALA A 73 -9.19 22.04 57.80
C ALA A 73 -8.58 21.45 56.51
N ASP A 74 -8.89 20.19 56.20
CA ASP A 74 -8.70 19.52 54.88
C ASP A 74 -7.32 18.95 54.47
N GLU A 75 -6.42 18.59 55.40
CA GLU A 75 -5.29 17.67 55.09
C GLU A 75 -5.68 16.17 55.02
N SER A 76 -6.97 15.83 55.17
CA SER A 76 -7.43 14.43 55.32
C SER A 76 -8.23 13.83 54.15
N SER A 77 -8.32 14.51 53.00
CA SER A 77 -9.21 14.11 51.88
C SER A 77 -8.51 13.66 50.58
N SER A 78 -7.19 13.80 50.48
CA SER A 78 -6.42 13.49 49.25
C SER A 78 -6.01 12.02 49.08
N SER A 79 -6.34 11.14 50.03
CA SER A 79 -5.83 9.76 50.11
C SER A 79 -6.72 8.68 49.48
N ILE A 80 -7.94 9.01 49.02
CA ILE A 80 -8.99 8.02 48.71
C ILE A 80 -9.12 7.69 47.20
N LEU A 81 -8.46 8.42 46.30
CA LEU A 81 -8.58 8.23 44.83
C LEU A 81 -7.23 8.01 44.10
N LYS A 82 -6.38 7.12 44.63
CA LYS A 82 -5.37 6.46 43.78
C LYS A 82 -6.07 5.41 42.90
N PRO A 83 -5.98 5.45 41.56
CA PRO A 83 -6.38 4.31 40.74
C PRO A 83 -5.48 3.11 41.09
N LEU A 84 -6.03 1.88 41.03
CA LEU A 84 -5.30 0.65 41.36
C LEU A 84 -4.14 0.39 40.39
N ILE A 85 -3.00 1.01 40.64
CA ILE A 85 -1.73 0.74 39.97
C ILE A 85 -1.07 -0.39 40.77
N SER A 86 -0.63 -1.46 40.11
CA SER A 86 0.04 -2.56 40.79
C SER A 86 1.39 -2.09 41.38
N PRO A 87 1.86 -2.67 42.50
CA PRO A 87 3.18 -2.32 43.06
C PRO A 87 4.33 -2.55 42.05
N ALA A 88 4.18 -3.54 41.16
CA ALA A 88 5.09 -3.78 40.05
C ALA A 88 5.10 -2.59 39.06
N ALA A 89 3.92 -2.11 38.65
CA ALA A 89 3.79 -0.95 37.77
C ALA A 89 4.40 0.32 38.38
N GLU A 90 4.21 0.59 39.68
CA GLU A 90 4.88 1.74 40.35
C GLU A 90 6.41 1.62 40.33
N ARG A 91 6.98 0.43 40.61
CA ARG A 91 8.43 0.19 40.50
C ARG A 91 8.93 0.38 39.06
N ILE A 92 8.17 -0.05 38.06
CA ILE A 92 8.51 0.13 36.64
C ILE A 92 8.46 1.60 36.22
N ARG A 93 7.54 2.41 36.77
CA ARG A 93 7.57 3.88 36.58
C ARG A 93 8.89 4.48 37.02
N PHE A 94 9.40 4.07 38.19
CA PHE A 94 10.67 4.55 38.71
C PHE A 94 11.84 4.15 37.80
N ILE A 95 11.93 2.86 37.42
CA ILE A 95 12.99 2.35 36.55
C ILE A 95 12.98 3.05 35.18
N LEU A 96 11.82 3.14 34.53
CA LEU A 96 11.72 3.76 33.20
C LEU A 96 11.84 5.29 33.26
N GLY A 97 11.42 5.92 34.36
CA GLY A 97 11.36 7.36 34.58
C GLY A 97 12.67 8.03 35.05
N GLU A 98 13.73 7.29 35.39
CA GLU A 98 15.08 7.86 35.46
C GLU A 98 15.49 8.39 34.06
N GLU A 99 15.40 9.71 33.88
CA GLU A 99 15.75 10.48 32.67
C GLU A 99 17.28 10.55 32.48
N ASP A 100 17.91 9.43 32.14
CA ASP A 100 19.27 9.44 31.60
C ASP A 100 19.25 9.76 30.10
N ASP A 101 20.12 10.69 29.68
CA ASP A 101 20.35 11.15 28.29
C ASP A 101 20.98 10.06 27.37
N SER A 102 20.86 8.80 27.79
CA SER A 102 21.47 7.61 27.20
C SER A 102 20.88 7.26 25.82
N PRO A 103 21.68 6.68 24.90
CA PRO A 103 21.13 6.11 23.68
C PRO A 103 20.13 4.99 24.00
N ALA A 104 19.02 4.96 23.27
CA ALA A 104 18.03 3.88 23.40
C ALA A 104 18.71 2.51 23.15
N PRO A 105 18.38 1.47 23.95
CA PRO A 105 19.09 0.20 23.91
C PRO A 105 19.04 -0.48 22.52
N PRO A 106 20.12 -1.18 22.13
CA PRO A 106 20.25 -1.80 20.81
C PRO A 106 19.26 -2.95 20.61
N GLN A 107 18.92 -3.27 19.35
CA GLN A 107 17.94 -4.33 19.10
C GLN A 107 18.55 -5.71 19.39
N LEU A 108 17.89 -6.46 20.26
CA LEU A 108 18.27 -7.80 20.64
C LEU A 108 17.90 -8.87 19.59
N PHE A 109 18.76 -9.87 19.43
CA PHE A 109 18.52 -11.13 18.73
C PHE A 109 18.57 -12.27 19.75
N THR A 110 17.47 -12.98 19.95
CA THR A 110 17.41 -14.08 20.93
C THR A 110 17.49 -15.43 20.24
N GLU A 111 18.30 -16.32 20.80
CA GLU A 111 18.64 -17.64 20.24
C GLU A 111 18.51 -18.69 21.35
N LEU A 112 17.73 -19.75 21.09
CA LEU A 112 17.49 -20.86 22.01
C LEU A 112 18.24 -22.11 21.53
N ASP A 113 19.20 -22.55 22.34
CA ASP A 113 19.93 -23.80 22.16
C ASP A 113 19.48 -24.83 23.19
N GLU A 114 19.26 -26.06 22.73
CA GLU A 114 18.95 -27.21 23.57
C GLU A 114 20.09 -28.23 23.57
N LEU A 115 20.42 -28.75 24.75
CA LEU A 115 21.41 -29.82 24.92
C LEU A 115 20.77 -31.18 24.55
N LEU A 116 21.15 -31.74 23.39
CA LEU A 116 20.58 -32.97 22.86
C LEU A 116 21.66 -34.02 22.59
N ALA A 117 21.34 -35.29 22.86
CA ALA A 117 22.21 -36.42 22.52
C ALA A 117 22.21 -36.66 21.01
N VAL A 118 23.37 -36.54 20.37
CA VAL A 118 23.60 -36.90 18.97
C VAL A 118 24.08 -38.34 18.91
N ASP A 119 23.36 -39.16 18.14
CA ASP A 119 23.63 -40.58 17.86
C ASP A 119 23.91 -41.44 19.12
N GLY A 120 23.35 -41.04 20.26
CA GLY A 120 23.40 -41.76 21.53
C GLY A 120 24.74 -41.75 22.26
N GLN A 121 25.75 -41.01 21.78
CA GLN A 121 27.12 -41.04 22.33
C GLN A 121 27.62 -39.68 22.84
N GLU A 122 27.26 -38.57 22.20
CA GLU A 122 27.71 -37.23 22.61
C GLU A 122 26.55 -36.24 22.67
N MET A 123 26.43 -35.50 23.78
CA MET A 123 25.53 -34.34 23.85
C MET A 123 26.15 -33.17 23.06
N GLU A 124 25.39 -32.53 22.18
CA GLU A 124 25.74 -31.25 21.52
C GLU A 124 24.69 -30.19 21.87
N TRP A 125 25.08 -28.91 21.90
CA TRP A 125 24.12 -27.81 21.94
C TRP A 125 23.56 -27.58 20.54
N LYS A 126 22.24 -27.53 20.38
CA LYS A 126 21.57 -27.40 19.07
C LYS A 126 20.54 -26.29 19.06
N GLU A 127 20.64 -25.40 18.08
CA GLU A 127 19.68 -24.32 17.82
C GLU A 127 18.28 -24.90 17.51
N THR A 128 17.26 -24.53 18.30
CA THR A 128 15.86 -25.01 18.11
C THR A 128 14.88 -23.90 17.76
N ALA A 129 15.08 -22.69 18.28
CA ALA A 129 14.22 -21.54 18.02
C ALA A 129 15.00 -20.22 18.12
N ARG A 130 14.49 -19.17 17.45
CA ARG A 130 15.06 -17.82 17.53
C ARG A 130 14.00 -16.74 17.34
N TRP A 131 14.26 -15.55 17.89
CA TRP A 131 13.38 -14.39 17.76
C TRP A 131 14.17 -13.15 17.35
N ILE A 132 13.59 -12.40 16.41
CA ILE A 132 13.94 -10.98 16.17
C ILE A 132 12.81 -10.06 16.64
N LYS A 133 11.56 -10.54 16.50
CA LYS A 133 10.25 -9.94 16.90
C LYS A 133 9.14 -10.99 16.91
N PHE A 134 9.28 -12.02 16.08
CA PHE A 134 8.42 -13.19 15.97
C PHE A 134 9.30 -14.43 16.05
N GLU A 135 8.70 -15.54 16.45
CA GLU A 135 9.37 -16.83 16.63
C GLU A 135 9.57 -17.52 15.27
N GLU A 136 10.81 -17.92 14.95
CA GLU A 136 11.12 -18.93 13.94
C GLU A 136 11.56 -20.19 14.71
N LYS A 137 10.90 -21.35 14.50
CA LYS A 137 11.27 -22.66 15.07
C LYS A 137 11.91 -23.55 14.01
N VAL A 138 12.80 -24.46 14.39
CA VAL A 138 13.25 -25.56 13.52
C VAL A 138 12.12 -26.60 13.42
N GLU A 139 11.75 -27.00 12.20
CA GLU A 139 10.69 -27.98 11.95
C GLU A 139 11.16 -29.40 12.32
N GLN A 140 10.23 -30.26 12.78
CA GLN A 140 10.52 -31.66 13.11
C GLN A 140 11.14 -32.37 11.89
N GLY A 141 12.33 -32.95 12.08
CA GLY A 141 13.22 -33.40 11.00
C GLY A 141 14.50 -32.57 10.84
N GLY A 142 14.55 -31.35 11.40
CA GLY A 142 15.80 -30.60 11.56
C GLY A 142 16.39 -29.97 10.29
N GLU A 143 15.72 -30.03 9.14
CA GLU A 143 16.26 -29.51 7.87
C GLU A 143 15.84 -28.06 7.56
N ARG A 144 14.80 -27.54 8.23
CA ARG A 144 14.09 -26.32 7.81
C ARG A 144 13.63 -25.45 8.98
N TRP A 145 13.71 -24.14 8.77
CA TRP A 145 13.07 -23.10 9.60
C TRP A 145 11.60 -22.89 9.23
N SER A 146 10.75 -22.74 10.24
CA SER A 146 9.33 -22.41 10.10
C SER A 146 9.11 -21.01 9.48
N LYS A 147 7.86 -20.69 9.15
CA LYS A 147 7.48 -19.28 8.98
C LYS A 147 7.58 -18.54 10.33
N PRO A 148 7.89 -17.23 10.35
CA PRO A 148 7.74 -16.40 11.53
C PRO A 148 6.27 -16.39 11.99
N HIS A 149 6.05 -16.60 13.27
CA HIS A 149 4.72 -16.65 13.87
C HIS A 149 4.71 -15.95 15.24
N VAL A 150 3.51 -15.60 15.71
CA VAL A 150 3.32 -15.10 17.08
C VAL A 150 3.64 -16.23 18.04
N ALA A 151 4.48 -15.96 19.04
CA ALA A 151 4.89 -16.96 20.01
C ALA A 151 3.70 -17.33 20.91
N THR A 152 3.37 -18.63 20.94
CA THR A 152 2.40 -19.21 21.87
C THR A 152 3.14 -19.87 23.03
N LEU A 153 2.97 -19.35 24.24
CA LEU A 153 3.60 -19.85 25.47
C LEU A 153 2.56 -20.53 26.36
N SER A 154 2.97 -21.42 27.25
CA SER A 154 2.09 -21.84 28.35
C SER A 154 2.12 -20.81 29.49
N LEU A 155 0.98 -20.58 30.15
CA LEU A 155 0.92 -19.80 31.40
C LEU A 155 1.74 -20.46 32.51
N HIS A 156 1.80 -21.81 32.51
CA HIS A 156 2.59 -22.57 33.46
C HIS A 156 4.09 -22.25 33.34
N SER A 157 4.65 -22.23 32.13
CA SER A 157 6.09 -21.95 31.93
C SER A 157 6.48 -20.50 32.24
N LEU A 158 5.54 -19.54 32.17
CA LEU A 158 5.78 -18.18 32.68
C LEU A 158 5.85 -18.13 34.21
N PHE A 159 4.99 -18.88 34.92
CA PHE A 159 5.08 -19.02 36.38
C PHE A 159 6.30 -19.84 36.85
N GLU A 160 6.66 -20.90 36.11
CA GLU A 160 7.91 -21.62 36.36
C GLU A 160 9.12 -20.70 36.14
N LEU A 161 9.15 -19.91 35.05
CA LEU A 161 10.20 -18.92 34.80
C LEU A 161 10.29 -17.85 35.90
N ARG A 162 9.14 -17.34 36.38
CA ARG A 162 9.08 -16.41 37.53
C ARG A 162 9.73 -17.04 38.77
N THR A 163 9.40 -18.29 39.06
CA THR A 163 10.01 -19.08 40.16
C THR A 163 11.51 -19.31 39.94
N CYS A 164 11.94 -19.53 38.70
CA CYS A 164 13.35 -19.65 38.33
C CYS A 164 14.13 -18.34 38.55
N MET A 165 13.52 -17.18 38.30
CA MET A 165 14.14 -15.87 38.57
C MET A 165 14.15 -15.51 40.06
N GLU A 166 13.18 -15.98 40.84
CA GLU A 166 13.20 -15.80 42.31
C GLU A 166 14.31 -16.61 43.00
N LYS A 167 14.51 -17.87 42.57
CA LYS A 167 15.44 -18.83 43.20
C LYS A 167 16.83 -18.92 42.56
N GLY A 168 16.95 -18.57 41.28
CA GLY A 168 18.18 -18.72 40.50
C GLY A 168 19.25 -17.66 40.81
N SER A 169 20.42 -17.86 40.23
CA SER A 169 21.53 -16.91 40.29
C SER A 169 21.30 -15.78 39.27
N ILE A 170 21.22 -14.53 39.73
CA ILE A 170 21.10 -13.35 38.89
C ILE A 170 22.39 -12.52 39.04
N MET A 171 23.13 -12.38 37.95
CA MET A 171 24.41 -11.68 37.92
C MET A 171 24.32 -10.50 36.94
N LEU A 172 24.16 -9.30 37.47
CA LEU A 172 24.08 -8.07 36.66
C LEU A 172 25.45 -7.42 36.52
N ASP A 173 25.68 -6.79 35.37
CA ASP A 173 26.87 -6.03 34.97
C ASP A 173 28.21 -6.70 35.29
N ARG A 174 28.38 -7.95 34.83
CA ARG A 174 29.66 -8.66 34.91
C ARG A 174 30.56 -8.36 33.70
N GLU A 175 31.86 -8.24 33.95
CA GLU A 175 32.89 -8.16 32.90
C GLU A 175 33.42 -9.57 32.60
N ALA A 176 33.18 -10.08 31.39
CA ALA A 176 33.71 -11.36 30.92
C ALA A 176 34.26 -11.21 29.51
N SER A 177 35.47 -11.70 29.25
CA SER A 177 36.13 -11.56 27.94
C SER A 177 35.92 -12.77 27.02
N SER A 178 35.65 -13.94 27.60
CA SER A 178 35.49 -15.21 26.89
C SER A 178 34.42 -16.10 27.55
N LEU A 179 33.89 -17.08 26.80
CA LEU A 179 32.88 -18.01 27.31
C LEU A 179 33.38 -18.88 28.48
N PRO A 180 34.62 -19.44 28.48
CA PRO A 180 35.15 -20.17 29.64
C PRO A 180 35.22 -19.32 30.90
N GLN A 181 35.73 -18.07 30.80
CA GLN A 181 35.80 -17.15 31.93
C GLN A 181 34.40 -16.85 32.51
N LEU A 182 33.41 -16.67 31.64
CA LEU A 182 32.02 -16.44 32.05
C LEU A 182 31.42 -17.66 32.77
N VAL A 183 31.63 -18.87 32.22
CA VAL A 183 31.14 -20.13 32.82
C VAL A 183 31.78 -20.39 34.18
N GLU A 184 33.09 -20.19 34.32
CA GLU A 184 33.80 -20.33 35.60
C GLU A 184 33.24 -19.37 36.66
N MET A 185 33.05 -18.09 36.32
CA MET A 185 32.48 -17.10 37.24
C MET A 185 31.04 -17.44 37.70
N ILE A 186 30.21 -17.98 36.80
CA ILE A 186 28.84 -18.41 37.16
C ILE A 186 28.91 -19.64 38.09
N ALA A 187 29.78 -20.61 37.79
CA ALA A 187 29.93 -21.82 38.58
C ALA A 187 30.47 -21.52 39.99
N ASP A 188 31.51 -20.69 40.10
CA ASP A 188 32.07 -20.27 41.39
C ASP A 188 31.05 -19.49 42.22
N HIS A 189 30.30 -18.57 41.61
CA HIS A 189 29.26 -17.83 42.33
C HIS A 189 28.12 -18.75 42.82
N GLN A 190 27.75 -19.79 42.06
CA GLN A 190 26.77 -20.78 42.55
C GLN A 190 27.31 -21.67 43.68
N ILE A 191 28.62 -21.94 43.72
CA ILE A 191 29.27 -22.64 44.83
C ILE A 191 29.30 -21.76 46.08
N GLU A 192 29.65 -20.48 45.95
CA GLU A 192 29.61 -19.49 47.05
C GLU A 192 28.21 -19.38 47.68
N THR A 193 27.16 -19.37 46.86
CA THR A 193 25.77 -19.34 47.34
C THR A 193 25.23 -20.68 47.84
N GLY A 194 26.01 -21.76 47.77
CA GLY A 194 25.62 -23.11 48.21
C GLY A 194 24.60 -23.81 47.30
N LEU A 195 24.35 -23.29 46.09
CA LEU A 195 23.44 -23.88 45.10
C LEU A 195 24.10 -25.03 44.32
N LEU A 196 25.43 -25.02 44.17
CA LEU A 196 26.20 -26.04 43.47
C LEU A 196 27.22 -26.69 44.42
N LYS A 197 27.25 -28.03 44.48
CA LYS A 197 28.30 -28.79 45.17
C LYS A 197 29.64 -28.58 44.44
N PRO A 198 30.77 -28.34 45.14
CA PRO A 198 32.06 -28.09 44.48
C PRO A 198 32.49 -29.24 43.56
N ASP A 199 32.19 -30.48 43.94
CA ASP A 199 32.46 -31.71 43.17
C ASP A 199 31.78 -31.76 41.77
N LEU A 200 30.83 -30.86 41.51
CA LEU A 200 30.09 -30.77 40.25
C LEU A 200 30.59 -29.65 39.33
N LYS A 201 31.50 -28.77 39.80
CA LYS A 201 32.03 -27.63 39.03
C LYS A 201 32.54 -28.07 37.65
N ASP A 202 33.40 -29.08 37.62
CA ASP A 202 34.04 -29.56 36.40
C ASP A 202 33.03 -30.15 35.41
N LYS A 203 31.99 -30.84 35.92
CA LYS A 203 30.92 -31.44 35.09
C LYS A 203 30.00 -30.39 34.46
N VAL A 204 29.65 -29.35 35.22
CA VAL A 204 28.87 -28.20 34.73
C VAL A 204 29.68 -27.44 33.67
N THR A 205 30.93 -27.11 34.00
CA THR A 205 31.86 -26.40 33.10
C THR A 205 32.07 -27.17 31.79
N TYR A 206 32.31 -28.48 31.87
CA TYR A 206 32.44 -29.35 30.70
C TYR A 206 31.17 -29.41 29.84
N THR A 207 29.98 -29.40 30.45
CA THR A 207 28.71 -29.40 29.71
C THR A 207 28.43 -28.05 29.02
N LEU A 208 28.73 -26.93 29.68
CA LEU A 208 28.51 -25.58 29.12
C LEU A 208 29.54 -25.21 28.04
N LEU A 209 30.73 -25.80 28.05
CA LEU A 209 31.76 -25.58 27.03
C LEU A 209 31.73 -26.61 25.88
N ARG A 210 30.64 -27.36 25.73
CA ARG A 210 30.43 -28.24 24.58
C ARG A 210 30.20 -27.45 23.29
N LYS A 211 30.37 -28.13 22.16
CA LYS A 211 30.18 -27.53 20.83
C LYS A 211 28.72 -27.13 20.58
N HIS A 212 28.54 -25.92 20.08
CA HIS A 212 27.26 -25.41 19.57
C HIS A 212 27.11 -25.73 18.08
N ARG A 213 25.94 -26.22 17.71
CA ARG A 213 25.59 -26.70 16.37
C ARG A 213 24.42 -25.90 15.81
N HIS A 214 24.79 -24.83 15.14
CA HIS A 214 23.90 -23.91 14.45
C HIS A 214 23.29 -24.50 13.18
N GLN A 215 22.04 -24.16 12.87
CA GLN A 215 21.32 -24.67 11.71
C GLN A 215 21.68 -23.91 10.41
N THR A 216 22.99 -23.80 10.17
CA THR A 216 23.53 -23.29 8.91
C THR A 216 23.27 -24.30 7.79
N LYS A 217 22.70 -23.84 6.68
CA LYS A 217 22.32 -24.72 5.55
C LYS A 217 23.53 -25.45 4.98
N LYS A 218 23.68 -26.74 5.31
CA LYS A 218 24.53 -27.66 4.54
C LYS A 218 24.09 -27.68 3.07
N SER A 219 25.09 -27.85 2.21
CA SER A 219 25.01 -27.63 0.76
C SER A 219 23.87 -28.38 0.06
N ASN A 220 23.31 -27.77 -0.99
CA ASN A 220 22.28 -28.31 -1.89
C ASN A 220 22.75 -29.55 -2.70
N LEU A 221 23.12 -30.65 -2.05
CA LEU A 221 23.50 -31.90 -2.69
C LEU A 221 22.24 -32.71 -3.04
N ARG A 222 21.36 -32.12 -3.87
CA ARG A 222 20.20 -32.75 -4.55
C ARG A 222 19.52 -31.74 -5.50
N SER A 223 20.17 -31.46 -6.63
CA SER A 223 19.50 -31.10 -7.88
C SER A 223 20.39 -31.47 -9.06
N LEU A 224 19.96 -32.44 -9.86
CA LEU A 224 20.70 -33.01 -11.00
C LEU A 224 20.83 -32.06 -12.22
N ALA A 225 20.54 -30.77 -12.05
CA ALA A 225 20.38 -29.79 -13.13
C ALA A 225 21.63 -28.91 -13.42
N ASP A 226 22.69 -28.96 -12.60
CA ASP A 226 23.89 -28.09 -12.75
C ASP A 226 25.16 -28.83 -13.23
N ILE A 227 25.03 -30.06 -13.78
CA ILE A 227 26.14 -30.84 -14.39
C ILE A 227 26.78 -30.10 -15.59
N GLY A 228 26.14 -29.05 -16.14
CA GLY A 228 26.62 -28.32 -17.31
C GLY A 228 27.64 -27.19 -17.07
N LYS A 229 28.14 -26.96 -15.85
CA LYS A 229 28.99 -25.76 -15.54
C LYS A 229 30.36 -26.03 -14.92
N THR A 230 30.73 -27.30 -14.68
CA THR A 230 32.00 -27.67 -14.03
C THR A 230 33.13 -27.94 -15.03
N VAL A 231 33.48 -26.97 -15.88
CA VAL A 231 34.62 -27.10 -16.83
C VAL A 231 35.52 -25.85 -16.89
N SER A 232 35.21 -24.77 -16.17
CA SER A 232 35.80 -23.43 -16.45
C SER A 232 36.63 -22.81 -15.32
N SER A 233 37.13 -23.58 -14.35
CA SER A 233 37.90 -23.02 -13.21
C SER A 233 39.08 -23.87 -12.71
N ALA A 234 39.48 -24.92 -13.43
CA ALA A 234 40.52 -25.86 -13.00
C ALA A 234 41.98 -25.47 -13.39
N SER A 235 42.25 -24.19 -13.64
CA SER A 235 43.49 -23.76 -14.34
C SER A 235 44.31 -22.64 -13.67
N ARG A 236 44.12 -22.36 -12.36
CA ARG A 236 44.81 -21.22 -11.68
C ARG A 236 45.47 -21.51 -10.32
N MET A 237 45.79 -22.78 -10.00
CA MET A 237 46.56 -23.11 -8.79
C MET A 237 47.68 -24.12 -9.08
N PHE A 238 48.62 -23.72 -9.94
CA PHE A 238 49.94 -24.32 -10.08
C PHE A 238 50.99 -23.21 -9.98
N SER A 239 51.54 -22.96 -8.78
CA SER A 239 52.85 -22.32 -8.58
C SER A 239 53.28 -22.34 -7.10
N ASN A 240 54.39 -23.04 -6.87
CA ASN A 240 55.33 -23.03 -5.74
C ASN A 240 55.26 -24.17 -4.72
N PRO A 241 56.12 -25.21 -4.89
CA PRO A 241 56.63 -26.01 -3.79
C PRO A 241 57.85 -25.30 -3.14
N ASP A 242 58.13 -25.59 -1.86
CA ASP A 242 59.51 -25.88 -1.43
C ASP A 242 59.57 -26.49 -0.01
N ASN A 243 60.23 -27.66 0.05
CA ASN A 243 61.06 -28.25 1.11
C ASN A 243 60.57 -28.32 2.58
N GLY A 244 60.43 -29.56 3.10
CA GLY A 244 60.22 -29.78 4.54
C GLY A 244 60.06 -31.22 5.09
N SER A 245 60.37 -32.28 4.32
CA SER A 245 60.52 -33.71 4.74
C SER A 245 59.44 -34.38 5.64
N PRO A 246 58.74 -35.45 5.18
CA PRO A 246 57.82 -36.23 5.99
C PRO A 246 58.49 -37.44 6.68
N ALA A 247 58.10 -37.76 7.91
CA ALA A 247 58.44 -39.03 8.58
C ALA A 247 57.22 -39.59 9.32
N MET A 248 56.71 -40.73 8.83
CA MET A 248 55.57 -41.43 9.46
C MET A 248 55.99 -42.11 10.77
N THR A 249 55.23 -41.89 11.85
CA THR A 249 55.13 -42.86 12.94
C THR A 249 53.69 -42.93 13.45
N HIS A 250 53.16 -44.16 13.55
CA HIS A 250 51.91 -44.45 14.26
C HIS A 250 52.02 -44.03 15.72
N ARG A 251 51.01 -43.32 16.27
CA ARG A 251 50.67 -43.42 17.69
C ARG A 251 49.26 -42.88 18.04
N ASN A 252 48.50 -43.79 18.63
CA ASN A 252 47.50 -43.60 19.68
C ASN A 252 46.27 -42.70 19.41
N LEU A 253 45.14 -43.36 19.14
CA LEU A 253 43.82 -42.89 19.57
C LEU A 253 43.83 -42.74 21.10
N THR A 254 43.81 -41.51 21.62
CA THR A 254 43.20 -41.08 22.91
C THR A 254 43.49 -39.58 23.13
N SER A 255 42.58 -38.89 23.82
CA SER A 255 42.71 -37.50 24.34
C SER A 255 43.06 -36.36 23.35
N SER A 256 42.05 -35.75 22.72
CA SER A 256 42.15 -34.37 22.17
C SER A 256 40.77 -33.72 21.87
N SER A 257 39.95 -33.49 22.90
CA SER A 257 38.59 -32.91 22.75
C SER A 257 38.37 -31.52 23.36
N LEU A 258 39.41 -30.86 23.89
CA LEU A 258 39.28 -29.65 24.74
C LEU A 258 39.85 -28.33 24.17
N ASN A 259 40.50 -28.34 23.00
CA ASN A 259 41.41 -27.24 22.60
C ASN A 259 40.98 -26.42 21.36
N ASP A 260 39.72 -26.45 20.92
CA ASP A 260 39.30 -25.82 19.64
C ASP A 260 38.15 -24.79 19.74
N ILE A 261 37.94 -24.19 20.92
CA ILE A 261 37.19 -22.93 21.03
C ILE A 261 38.17 -21.78 20.73
N SER A 262 38.24 -21.37 19.46
CA SER A 262 38.99 -20.18 19.06
C SER A 262 38.12 -18.93 19.20
N ASP A 263 38.65 -17.83 19.78
CA ASP A 263 37.95 -16.54 19.93
C ASP A 263 37.61 -15.82 18.60
N LYS A 264 37.74 -16.50 17.46
CA LYS A 264 37.52 -15.94 16.12
C LYS A 264 36.27 -16.58 15.49
N PRO A 265 35.35 -15.78 14.92
CA PRO A 265 34.14 -16.32 14.30
C PRO A 265 34.49 -17.26 13.12
N GLU A 266 33.75 -18.36 13.02
CA GLU A 266 33.96 -19.34 11.96
C GLU A 266 33.66 -18.74 10.56
N LYS A 267 34.37 -19.23 9.54
CA LYS A 267 34.21 -18.77 8.15
C LYS A 267 32.80 -18.95 7.59
N ASP A 268 31.98 -19.81 8.20
CA ASP A 268 30.63 -20.09 7.73
C ASP A 268 29.56 -19.23 8.43
N GLN A 269 29.75 -18.83 9.70
CA GLN A 269 28.97 -17.75 10.35
C GLN A 269 29.08 -16.45 9.54
N LEU A 270 30.30 -16.08 9.11
CA LEU A 270 30.59 -14.89 8.30
C LEU A 270 29.90 -14.86 6.92
N LYS A 271 29.50 -16.03 6.38
CA LYS A 271 28.76 -16.14 5.11
C LYS A 271 27.25 -16.16 5.29
N ASN A 272 26.74 -16.15 6.53
CA ASN A 272 25.33 -16.35 6.77
C ASN A 272 24.49 -15.22 6.13
N LYS A 273 23.57 -15.60 5.24
CA LYS A 273 22.67 -14.65 4.56
C LYS A 273 21.71 -13.96 5.54
N PHE A 274 21.51 -14.53 6.73
CA PHE A 274 20.65 -13.99 7.78
C PHE A 274 21.14 -12.62 8.30
N MET A 275 22.46 -12.33 8.28
CA MET A 275 23.03 -11.02 8.62
C MET A 275 22.38 -9.84 7.88
N LYS A 276 21.82 -10.04 6.69
CA LYS A 276 21.14 -8.98 5.93
C LYS A 276 19.75 -8.61 6.48
N LYS A 277 19.18 -9.41 7.38
CA LYS A 277 17.90 -9.15 8.04
C LYS A 277 18.05 -8.34 9.34
N LEU A 278 19.22 -8.41 9.99
CA LEU A 278 19.48 -7.79 11.29
C LEU A 278 19.93 -6.32 11.15
N PRO A 279 19.67 -5.44 12.12
CA PRO A 279 20.37 -4.15 12.22
C PRO A 279 21.88 -4.32 12.35
N ARG A 280 22.65 -3.26 12.04
CA ARG A 280 24.11 -3.28 12.23
C ARG A 280 24.54 -3.14 13.70
N ASP A 281 23.66 -2.55 14.50
CA ASP A 281 23.88 -2.23 15.91
C ASP A 281 23.03 -3.18 16.77
N ALA A 282 23.00 -4.47 16.40
CA ALA A 282 22.27 -5.51 17.11
C ALA A 282 23.17 -6.18 18.16
N GLU A 283 22.58 -6.65 19.24
CA GLU A 283 23.24 -7.45 20.29
C GLU A 283 22.50 -8.80 20.42
N ALA A 284 23.18 -9.83 20.93
CA ALA A 284 22.61 -11.17 21.08
C ALA A 284 22.20 -11.47 22.54
N SER A 285 21.22 -12.35 22.69
CA SER A 285 20.78 -12.90 23.97
C SER A 285 20.62 -14.41 23.84
N ASN A 286 21.55 -15.15 24.43
CA ASN A 286 21.61 -16.59 24.31
C ASN A 286 20.84 -17.25 25.45
N VAL A 287 20.02 -18.25 25.12
CA VAL A 287 19.19 -19.01 26.05
C VAL A 287 19.60 -20.48 25.92
N LEU A 288 20.26 -21.01 26.95
CA LEU A 288 20.79 -22.37 26.98
C LEU A 288 19.93 -23.24 27.90
N VAL A 289 19.33 -24.30 27.35
CA VAL A 289 18.43 -25.21 28.07
C VAL A 289 18.87 -26.67 27.93
N GLY A 290 18.95 -27.44 29.01
CA GLY A 290 19.33 -28.85 28.93
C GLY A 290 18.96 -29.72 30.12
N GLU A 291 18.94 -31.04 29.88
CA GLU A 291 18.87 -32.05 30.94
C GLU A 291 20.24 -32.70 31.16
N VAL A 292 20.59 -32.95 32.43
CA VAL A 292 21.81 -33.65 32.83
C VAL A 292 21.58 -34.58 34.02
N ASP A 293 22.26 -35.72 34.01
CA ASP A 293 22.08 -36.83 34.97
C ASP A 293 22.73 -36.58 36.34
N PHE A 294 23.65 -35.61 36.42
CA PHE A 294 24.52 -35.38 37.59
C PHE A 294 24.06 -34.22 38.49
N LEU A 295 22.96 -33.55 38.15
CA LEU A 295 22.38 -32.47 38.96
C LEU A 295 21.13 -32.98 39.69
N ASP A 296 21.16 -32.97 41.02
CA ASP A 296 19.98 -33.25 41.85
C ASP A 296 18.95 -32.10 41.82
N THR A 297 19.41 -30.89 41.48
CA THR A 297 18.65 -29.62 41.52
C THR A 297 18.96 -28.79 40.27
N PRO A 298 18.01 -27.98 39.77
CA PRO A 298 18.23 -27.20 38.56
C PRO A 298 19.25 -26.07 38.78
N PHE A 299 20.29 -26.05 37.95
CA PHE A 299 21.25 -24.97 37.82
C PHE A 299 20.62 -23.87 36.96
N ILE A 300 20.43 -22.68 37.54
CA ILE A 300 19.75 -21.54 36.90
C ILE A 300 20.64 -20.30 37.04
N ALA A 301 20.99 -19.69 35.90
CA ALA A 301 21.74 -18.44 35.86
C ALA A 301 21.15 -17.46 34.83
N PHE A 302 20.95 -16.21 35.22
CA PHE A 302 20.70 -15.09 34.30
C PHE A 302 21.82 -14.07 34.47
N VAL A 303 22.53 -13.78 33.37
CA VAL A 303 23.67 -12.87 33.36
C VAL A 303 23.44 -11.73 32.38
N ARG A 304 23.63 -10.49 32.87
CA ARG A 304 23.83 -9.31 32.03
C ARG A 304 25.32 -8.95 32.04
N LEU A 305 25.94 -8.92 30.87
CA LEU A 305 27.31 -8.45 30.72
C LEU A 305 27.33 -6.92 30.71
N GLN A 306 28.36 -6.30 31.30
CA GLN A 306 28.49 -4.83 31.36
C GLN A 306 28.71 -4.20 29.96
N GLN A 307 29.42 -4.92 29.10
CA GLN A 307 29.60 -4.64 27.67
C GLN A 307 29.21 -5.90 26.88
N ALA A 308 28.68 -5.75 25.67
CA ALA A 308 28.35 -6.91 24.83
C ALA A 308 29.65 -7.50 24.23
N VAL A 309 29.84 -8.82 24.34
CA VAL A 309 31.10 -9.50 24.00
C VAL A 309 30.86 -10.63 23.01
N MET A 310 31.82 -10.83 22.09
CA MET A 310 31.80 -11.91 21.11
C MET A 310 32.16 -13.26 21.77
N LEU A 311 31.15 -14.02 22.21
CA LEU A 311 31.34 -15.33 22.86
C LEU A 311 31.59 -16.47 21.84
N GLY A 312 32.56 -16.26 20.94
CA GLY A 312 33.02 -17.27 19.98
C GLY A 312 31.92 -17.85 19.08
N ALA A 313 31.68 -19.15 19.22
CA ALA A 313 30.72 -19.92 18.43
C ALA A 313 29.33 -20.07 19.10
N LEU A 314 29.02 -19.27 20.13
CA LEU A 314 27.75 -19.37 20.88
C LEU A 314 26.49 -19.00 20.05
N THR A 315 26.63 -18.17 19.01
CA THR A 315 25.52 -17.69 18.16
C THR A 315 25.67 -18.12 16.69
N GLU A 316 24.57 -18.38 15.96
CA GLU A 316 24.59 -18.64 14.50
C GLU A 316 25.22 -17.46 13.73
N VAL A 317 25.06 -16.25 14.28
CA VAL A 317 25.37 -14.97 13.66
C VAL A 317 26.47 -14.26 14.45
N PRO A 318 27.51 -13.67 13.83
CA PRO A 318 28.59 -13.00 14.55
C PRO A 318 28.12 -11.64 15.09
N VAL A 319 27.45 -11.68 16.23
CA VAL A 319 26.81 -10.57 16.96
C VAL A 319 27.24 -10.67 18.42
N PRO A 320 27.62 -9.56 19.10
CA PRO A 320 28.10 -9.63 20.47
C PRO A 320 26.95 -9.94 21.44
N THR A 321 27.16 -10.90 22.34
CA THR A 321 26.17 -11.31 23.36
C THR A 321 26.16 -10.32 24.51
N ARG A 322 24.97 -9.87 24.92
CA ARG A 322 24.71 -8.97 26.06
C ARG A 322 24.09 -9.69 27.25
N PHE A 323 23.20 -10.65 26.97
CA PHE A 323 22.48 -11.43 27.96
C PHE A 323 22.71 -12.93 27.75
N LEU A 324 22.83 -13.68 28.84
CA LEU A 324 22.96 -15.13 28.83
C LEU A 324 22.03 -15.72 29.91
N PHE A 325 21.09 -16.56 29.50
CA PHE A 325 20.27 -17.36 30.39
C PHE A 325 20.67 -18.84 30.28
N ILE A 326 20.86 -19.51 31.41
CA ILE A 326 21.25 -20.92 31.49
C ILE A 326 20.28 -21.65 32.42
N LEU A 327 19.72 -22.76 31.94
CA LEU A 327 18.86 -23.68 32.68
C LEU A 327 19.32 -25.12 32.40
N LEU A 328 20.01 -25.74 33.37
CA LEU A 328 20.35 -27.16 33.33
C LEU A 328 19.63 -27.87 34.48
N GLY A 329 18.80 -28.87 34.17
CA GLY A 329 18.00 -29.58 35.18
C GLY A 329 18.23 -31.10 35.21
N PRO A 330 17.76 -31.79 36.28
CA PRO A 330 17.65 -33.24 36.29
C PRO A 330 16.74 -33.73 35.14
N LYS A 331 17.01 -34.95 34.67
CA LYS A 331 16.20 -35.65 33.67
C LYS A 331 14.73 -35.82 34.10
N GLY A 332 13.83 -35.75 33.12
CA GLY A 332 12.39 -36.01 33.27
C GLY A 332 11.49 -34.79 33.13
N LYS A 333 12.04 -33.60 32.83
CA LYS A 333 11.30 -32.33 32.68
C LYS A 333 11.62 -31.55 31.39
N ALA A 334 12.27 -32.18 30.40
CA ALA A 334 12.68 -31.59 29.13
C ALA A 334 11.64 -30.66 28.48
N LYS A 335 10.36 -31.06 28.44
CA LYS A 335 9.26 -30.25 27.88
C LYS A 335 9.03 -28.95 28.66
N SER A 336 9.09 -28.98 30.00
CA SER A 336 8.97 -27.79 30.86
C SER A 336 10.18 -26.88 30.66
N TYR A 337 11.40 -27.43 30.69
CA TYR A 337 12.61 -26.62 30.47
C TYR A 337 12.62 -25.95 29.08
N HIS A 338 12.20 -26.64 28.01
CA HIS A 338 12.00 -26.06 26.68
C HIS A 338 11.02 -24.88 26.71
N GLU A 339 9.85 -25.06 27.33
CA GLU A 339 8.84 -24.01 27.43
C GLU A 339 9.26 -22.82 28.30
N ILE A 340 10.10 -23.03 29.33
CA ILE A 340 10.73 -21.97 30.12
C ILE A 340 11.75 -21.19 29.26
N GLY A 341 12.58 -21.90 28.48
CA GLY A 341 13.51 -21.30 27.51
C GLY A 341 12.81 -20.43 26.47
N ARG A 342 11.71 -20.96 25.89
CA ARG A 342 10.85 -20.19 24.99
C ARG A 342 10.22 -18.97 25.66
N ALA A 343 9.79 -19.10 26.92
CA ALA A 343 9.20 -18.00 27.67
C ALA A 343 10.19 -16.85 27.89
N ILE A 344 11.41 -17.12 28.36
CA ILE A 344 12.42 -16.07 28.55
C ILE A 344 12.90 -15.48 27.22
N ALA A 345 13.09 -16.30 26.17
CA ALA A 345 13.47 -15.81 24.85
C ALA A 345 12.40 -14.90 24.21
N THR A 346 11.12 -15.18 24.49
CA THR A 346 9.99 -14.34 24.06
C THR A 346 9.91 -13.05 24.88
N LEU A 347 10.08 -13.11 26.21
CA LEU A 347 10.17 -11.95 27.10
C LEU A 347 11.28 -10.98 26.68
N MET A 348 12.50 -11.49 26.44
CA MET A 348 13.64 -10.70 25.98
C MET A 348 13.42 -10.04 24.61
N SER A 349 12.39 -10.45 23.85
CA SER A 349 12.00 -9.80 22.60
C SER A 349 10.97 -8.67 22.75
N ASP A 350 10.26 -8.55 23.89
CA ASP A 350 9.34 -7.43 24.16
C ASP A 350 10.09 -6.15 24.54
N GLU A 351 9.60 -5.00 24.07
CA GLU A 351 10.29 -3.71 24.25
C GLU A 351 10.28 -3.17 25.69
N VAL A 352 9.30 -3.55 26.50
CA VAL A 352 9.24 -3.09 27.91
C VAL A 352 10.11 -3.96 28.78
N PHE A 353 9.98 -5.29 28.66
CA PHE A 353 10.87 -6.20 29.38
C PHE A 353 12.35 -6.02 28.98
N HIS A 354 12.63 -5.79 27.69
CA HIS A 354 13.94 -5.40 27.19
C HIS A 354 14.51 -4.17 27.91
N ASP A 355 13.78 -3.05 27.93
CA ASP A 355 14.24 -1.82 28.57
C ASP A 355 14.44 -2.00 30.08
N ILE A 356 13.59 -2.79 30.74
CA ILE A 356 13.76 -3.20 32.14
C ILE A 356 15.02 -4.06 32.30
N ALA A 357 15.29 -5.02 31.43
CA ALA A 357 16.47 -5.88 31.50
C ALA A 357 17.79 -5.10 31.36
N TYR A 358 17.82 -4.01 30.57
CA TYR A 358 18.96 -3.09 30.53
C TYR A 358 19.08 -2.21 31.77
N LYS A 359 17.96 -1.75 32.36
CA LYS A 359 17.96 -0.81 33.50
C LYS A 359 17.93 -1.46 34.89
N ALA A 360 17.58 -2.73 35.01
CA ALA A 360 17.41 -3.43 36.30
C ALA A 360 18.66 -3.33 37.17
N LYS A 361 18.48 -3.04 38.46
CA LYS A 361 19.53 -3.00 39.48
C LYS A 361 19.43 -4.21 40.41
N ASP A 362 18.20 -4.67 40.67
CA ASP A 362 17.89 -5.80 41.56
C ASP A 362 17.10 -6.93 40.87
N ARG A 363 17.12 -8.13 41.49
CA ARG A 363 16.27 -9.27 41.06
C ARG A 363 14.78 -8.92 40.97
N HIS A 364 14.31 -8.03 41.85
CA HIS A 364 12.91 -7.64 41.93
C HIS A 364 12.46 -6.77 40.75
N ASP A 365 13.38 -6.11 40.05
CA ASP A 365 13.08 -5.31 38.86
C ASP A 365 12.74 -6.22 37.68
N LEU A 366 13.49 -7.32 37.51
CA LEU A 366 13.21 -8.34 36.52
C LEU A 366 11.89 -9.06 36.82
N ILE A 367 11.63 -9.42 38.08
CA ILE A 367 10.36 -10.04 38.49
C ILE A 367 9.18 -9.09 38.23
N ALA A 368 9.29 -7.81 38.59
CA ALA A 368 8.27 -6.81 38.27
C ALA A 368 8.03 -6.70 36.75
N GLY A 369 9.08 -6.77 35.93
CA GLY A 369 8.97 -6.82 34.48
C GLY A 369 8.26 -8.06 33.93
N ILE A 370 8.38 -9.21 34.58
CA ILE A 370 7.59 -10.42 34.25
C ILE A 370 6.14 -10.24 34.64
N ASP A 371 5.86 -9.69 35.82
CA ASP A 371 4.50 -9.43 36.31
C ASP A 371 3.75 -8.42 35.40
N GLU A 372 4.40 -7.33 34.97
CA GLU A 372 3.89 -6.38 33.96
C GLU A 372 3.67 -7.01 32.57
N PHE A 373 4.50 -7.97 32.19
CA PHE A 373 4.30 -8.71 30.95
C PHE A 373 3.10 -9.65 31.02
N LEU A 374 2.85 -10.27 32.20
CA LEU A 374 1.66 -11.09 32.46
C LEU A 374 0.38 -10.24 32.41
N ASP A 375 0.40 -9.01 32.94
CA ASP A 375 -0.74 -8.08 32.93
C ASP A 375 -1.18 -7.64 31.51
N GLU A 376 -0.27 -7.56 30.54
CA GLU A 376 -0.58 -7.20 29.14
C GLU A 376 -0.83 -8.39 28.20
N VAL A 377 -0.59 -9.61 28.66
CA VAL A 377 -0.64 -10.82 27.84
C VAL A 377 -2.08 -11.23 27.49
N ILE A 378 -2.29 -11.72 26.26
CA ILE A 378 -3.59 -12.26 25.85
C ILE A 378 -3.60 -13.78 26.03
N VAL A 379 -4.44 -14.23 26.97
CA VAL A 379 -4.72 -15.65 27.22
C VAL A 379 -5.69 -16.19 26.16
N LEU A 380 -5.36 -17.34 25.58
CA LEU A 380 -6.20 -18.08 24.64
C LEU A 380 -6.84 -19.29 25.34
N PRO A 381 -8.17 -19.51 25.21
CA PRO A 381 -8.82 -20.66 25.82
C PRO A 381 -8.37 -21.97 25.13
N PRO A 382 -7.99 -23.02 25.88
CA PRO A 382 -7.41 -24.23 25.30
C PRO A 382 -8.41 -25.11 24.51
N GLY A 383 -9.72 -24.86 24.63
CA GLY A 383 -10.76 -25.73 24.06
C GLY A 383 -10.98 -25.62 22.54
N GLU A 384 -10.54 -24.53 21.90
CA GLU A 384 -10.73 -24.29 20.46
C GLU A 384 -9.41 -24.17 19.68
N TRP A 385 -8.26 -24.18 20.37
CA TRP A 385 -6.97 -23.85 19.76
C TRP A 385 -5.98 -25.03 19.83
N ASP A 386 -5.62 -25.59 18.68
CA ASP A 386 -4.53 -26.56 18.57
C ASP A 386 -3.18 -25.82 18.75
N PRO A 387 -2.33 -26.20 19.74
CA PRO A 387 -1.04 -25.55 20.01
C PRO A 387 -0.06 -25.57 18.82
N THR A 388 -0.26 -26.45 17.84
CA THR A 388 0.57 -26.52 16.62
C THR A 388 0.19 -25.47 15.57
N ILE A 389 -0.98 -24.81 15.69
CA ILE A 389 -1.44 -23.76 14.77
C ILE A 389 -0.61 -22.50 14.97
N ARG A 390 0.24 -22.22 13.97
CA ARG A 390 1.09 -21.02 13.90
C ARG A 390 0.25 -19.79 13.56
N ILE A 391 0.04 -18.90 14.53
CA ILE A 391 -0.64 -17.63 14.34
C ILE A 391 0.21 -16.72 13.44
N GLU A 392 -0.32 -16.35 12.26
CA GLU A 392 0.35 -15.39 11.38
C GLU A 392 0.32 -13.97 12.00
N PRO A 393 1.42 -13.19 11.90
CA PRO A 393 1.51 -11.88 12.53
C PRO A 393 0.54 -10.87 11.92
N PRO A 394 -0.05 -9.95 12.72
CA PRO A 394 -1.08 -9.03 12.24
C PRO A 394 -0.53 -8.01 11.24
N LYS A 395 -1.34 -7.69 10.21
CA LYS A 395 -0.98 -6.78 9.10
C LYS A 395 -0.54 -5.37 9.54
N SER A 396 -0.90 -4.95 10.76
CA SER A 396 -0.40 -3.72 11.39
C SER A 396 -0.34 -3.86 12.91
N LEU A 397 0.86 -3.82 13.47
CA LEU A 397 1.10 -3.74 14.92
C LEU A 397 0.82 -2.31 15.44
N PRO A 398 0.13 -2.12 16.58
CA PRO A 398 0.05 -0.84 17.30
C PRO A 398 1.41 -0.33 17.80
N SER A 399 1.49 0.98 18.07
CA SER A 399 2.70 1.69 18.52
C SER A 399 2.86 1.67 20.05
N SER A 400 4.05 1.31 20.54
CA SER A 400 4.42 1.27 21.96
C SER A 400 4.48 2.64 22.67
N ASP A 401 4.37 3.76 21.94
CA ASP A 401 4.31 5.13 22.51
C ASP A 401 3.22 5.27 23.59
N LYS A 402 2.08 4.59 23.43
CA LYS A 402 0.99 4.59 24.44
C LYS A 402 1.39 3.87 25.74
N ARG A 403 2.32 2.91 25.67
CA ARG A 403 2.79 2.09 26.78
C ARG A 403 3.80 2.88 27.63
N LYS A 404 4.90 3.34 27.02
CA LYS A 404 5.94 4.12 27.74
C LYS A 404 5.38 5.38 28.42
N ASN A 405 4.51 6.13 27.73
CA ASN A 405 3.92 7.36 28.28
C ASN A 405 2.95 7.12 29.46
N MET A 406 2.49 5.87 29.70
CA MET A 406 1.66 5.55 30.88
C MET A 406 2.50 5.30 32.14
N TYR A 407 3.81 5.07 31.99
CA TYR A 407 4.74 4.88 33.11
C TYR A 407 5.54 6.15 33.42
N SER A 408 5.80 7.02 32.45
CA SER A 408 6.67 8.20 32.61
C SER A 408 6.12 9.38 33.44
N GLY A 409 4.98 9.25 34.13
CA GLY A 409 4.55 10.07 35.30
C GLY A 409 4.42 11.59 35.19
N GLY A 410 4.84 12.22 34.09
CA GLY A 410 5.07 13.67 34.01
C GLY A 410 3.81 14.49 33.77
N GLU A 411 3.22 15.02 34.84
CA GLU A 411 2.49 16.27 34.77
C GLU A 411 3.48 17.44 34.62
N ASN A 412 3.21 18.36 33.69
CA ASN A 412 3.91 19.64 33.48
C ASN A 412 5.36 19.62 32.95
N VAL A 413 5.54 19.38 31.63
CA VAL A 413 6.69 19.97 30.90
C VAL A 413 6.21 20.70 29.64
N GLN A 414 6.45 22.02 29.62
CA GLN A 414 6.20 22.91 28.49
C GLN A 414 7.39 22.95 27.52
N MET A 415 7.10 23.15 26.23
CA MET A 415 7.93 23.79 25.19
C MET A 415 9.47 23.58 25.19
N ASN A 416 9.99 22.96 24.12
CA ASN A 416 10.63 23.72 23.02
C ASN A 416 11.09 22.88 21.81
N GLY A 417 10.81 23.37 20.59
CA GLY A 417 11.34 22.87 19.31
C GLY A 417 10.51 21.76 18.63
N ASP A 418 9.82 21.95 17.50
CA ASP A 418 9.81 23.08 16.55
C ASP A 418 8.35 23.53 16.25
N THR A 419 7.98 24.73 16.72
CA THR A 419 6.82 25.59 16.32
C THR A 419 5.44 24.95 16.02
N PRO A 420 4.48 25.02 16.96
CA PRO A 420 3.05 24.82 16.70
C PRO A 420 2.28 26.14 16.47
N HIS A 421 1.31 26.06 15.57
CA HIS A 421 0.15 26.92 15.33
C HIS A 421 -0.87 26.02 14.58
N ASP A 422 -2.17 26.00 14.83
CA ASP A 422 -3.00 26.57 15.91
C ASP A 422 -3.75 25.44 16.66
N GLY A 423 -4.50 25.62 17.75
CA GLY A 423 -5.10 26.84 18.31
C GLY A 423 -6.62 26.92 18.05
N GLY A 424 -7.37 25.81 18.10
CA GLY A 424 -8.81 25.82 17.78
C GLY A 424 -9.58 24.56 18.22
N HIS A 425 -10.71 24.80 18.89
CA HIS A 425 -11.62 23.78 19.43
C HIS A 425 -12.29 22.88 18.39
N GLY A 426 -12.35 21.57 18.70
CA GLY A 426 -13.63 20.87 18.83
C GLY A 426 -14.60 20.79 17.64
N GLY A 427 -14.36 19.84 16.73
CA GLY A 427 -15.43 18.99 16.17
C GLY A 427 -15.91 19.28 14.74
N GLY A 428 -16.02 18.19 13.96
CA GLY A 428 -16.86 18.14 12.76
C GLY A 428 -16.25 18.65 11.44
N GLY A 429 -16.32 17.81 10.40
CA GLY A 429 -16.29 18.27 9.01
C GLY A 429 -14.93 18.66 8.43
N HIS A 430 -14.98 19.19 7.20
CA HIS A 430 -13.83 19.39 6.30
C HIS A 430 -12.96 20.62 6.66
N GLY A 431 -13.17 21.24 7.83
CA GLY A 431 -12.63 22.55 8.21
C GLY A 431 -11.12 22.60 8.47
N ASP A 432 -10.51 21.51 8.94
CA ASP A 432 -9.08 21.43 9.32
C ASP A 432 -8.16 21.19 8.11
N CYS A 433 -8.38 21.92 7.02
CA CYS A 433 -7.44 22.08 5.91
C CYS A 433 -7.33 23.56 5.56
N GLU A 434 -6.27 24.22 6.04
CA GLU A 434 -5.93 25.63 5.72
C GLU A 434 -5.90 25.94 4.21
N GLU A 435 -5.79 24.90 3.38
CA GLU A 435 -5.73 24.95 1.92
C GLU A 435 -7.03 25.36 1.25
N LEU A 436 -8.18 25.20 1.93
CA LEU A 436 -9.51 25.49 1.36
C LEU A 436 -10.28 26.59 2.11
N GLN A 437 -9.68 27.25 3.11
CA GLN A 437 -10.35 28.31 3.86
C GLN A 437 -10.46 29.60 3.03
N ARG A 438 -11.70 30.10 2.84
CA ARG A 438 -12.00 31.36 2.14
C ARG A 438 -11.20 32.50 2.76
N THR A 439 -10.38 33.20 1.97
CA THR A 439 -9.43 34.18 2.53
C THR A 439 -10.03 35.56 2.76
N GLY A 440 -11.17 35.85 2.11
CA GLY A 440 -11.86 37.14 2.18
C GLY A 440 -11.12 38.29 1.49
N ARG A 441 -10.02 38.02 0.77
CA ARG A 441 -9.22 39.01 0.03
C ARG A 441 -9.26 38.69 -1.46
N PHE A 442 -9.30 39.72 -2.29
CA PHE A 442 -9.23 39.57 -3.75
C PHE A 442 -7.94 38.81 -4.13
N CYS A 443 -8.07 37.72 -4.89
CA CYS A 443 -6.98 36.78 -5.24
C CYS A 443 -6.23 36.16 -4.04
N GLY A 444 -6.79 36.18 -2.82
CA GLY A 444 -6.09 35.74 -1.63
C GLY A 444 -5.81 34.23 -1.59
N GLY A 445 -6.72 33.40 -2.11
CA GLY A 445 -6.50 31.95 -2.27
C GLY A 445 -5.34 31.63 -3.21
N LEU A 446 -5.30 32.29 -4.38
CA LEU A 446 -4.22 32.15 -5.35
C LEU A 446 -2.85 32.54 -4.76
N ILE A 447 -2.77 33.64 -4.01
CA ILE A 447 -1.52 34.08 -3.35
C ILE A 447 -1.07 33.07 -2.28
N LYS A 448 -2.00 32.50 -1.50
CA LYS A 448 -1.68 31.43 -0.54
C LYS A 448 -1.15 30.17 -1.23
N ASP A 449 -1.78 29.73 -2.31
CA ASP A 449 -1.37 28.54 -3.06
C ASP A 449 0.02 28.71 -3.70
N ILE A 450 0.31 29.88 -4.29
CA ILE A 450 1.64 30.23 -4.80
C ILE A 450 2.67 30.22 -3.67
N LYS A 451 2.37 30.85 -2.52
CA LYS A 451 3.29 30.90 -1.36
C LYS A 451 3.58 29.52 -0.79
N ARG A 452 2.60 28.59 -0.80
CA ARG A 452 2.79 27.19 -0.37
C ARG A 452 3.67 26.40 -1.33
N LYS A 453 3.52 26.59 -2.65
CA LYS A 453 4.18 25.78 -3.68
C LYS A 453 5.55 26.28 -4.13
N ALA A 454 5.79 27.59 -4.10
CA ALA A 454 7.07 28.20 -4.47
C ALA A 454 8.33 27.55 -3.84
N PRO A 455 8.42 27.25 -2.52
CA PRO A 455 9.64 26.68 -1.94
C PRO A 455 9.95 25.25 -2.43
N PHE A 456 8.96 24.51 -2.90
CA PHE A 456 9.13 23.13 -3.38
C PHE A 456 9.59 23.05 -4.85
N PHE A 457 9.47 24.13 -5.62
CA PHE A 457 9.71 24.13 -7.07
C PHE A 457 11.08 23.55 -7.45
N ALA A 458 12.15 23.94 -6.75
CA ALA A 458 13.49 23.39 -6.99
C ALA A 458 13.61 21.89 -6.59
N SER A 459 12.95 21.48 -5.49
CA SER A 459 12.97 20.08 -5.02
C SER A 459 12.33 19.12 -6.02
N ASP A 460 11.30 19.58 -6.75
CA ASP A 460 10.53 18.79 -7.73
C ASP A 460 11.38 18.32 -8.93
N PHE A 461 12.50 18.99 -9.22
CA PHE A 461 13.46 18.60 -10.27
C PHE A 461 14.51 17.61 -9.76
N TYR A 462 14.98 17.75 -8.51
CA TYR A 462 15.94 16.80 -7.92
C TYR A 462 15.29 15.44 -7.59
N ASP A 463 14.02 15.44 -7.14
CA ASP A 463 13.26 14.22 -6.85
C ASP A 463 13.02 13.34 -8.11
N ALA A 464 13.15 13.93 -9.31
CA ALA A 464 12.86 13.27 -10.58
C ALA A 464 13.95 12.31 -11.09
N LEU A 465 15.16 12.34 -10.52
CA LEU A 465 16.32 11.54 -10.98
C LEU A 465 16.25 10.05 -10.59
N ASN A 466 15.04 9.47 -10.57
CA ASN A 466 14.78 8.10 -10.17
C ASN A 466 14.34 7.26 -11.38
N ILE A 467 14.81 6.01 -11.47
CA ILE A 467 14.49 5.08 -12.58
C ILE A 467 12.96 4.90 -12.76
N GLN A 468 12.19 4.95 -11.68
CA GLN A 468 10.72 4.91 -11.68
C GLN A 468 10.06 6.09 -12.43
N ALA A 469 10.73 7.24 -12.53
CA ALA A 469 10.23 8.37 -13.31
C ALA A 469 10.25 8.07 -14.82
N LEU A 470 11.23 7.30 -15.31
CA LEU A 470 11.36 6.93 -16.72
C LEU A 470 10.23 6.00 -17.18
N SER A 471 9.87 5.00 -16.37
CA SER A 471 8.72 4.13 -16.67
C SER A 471 7.40 4.88 -16.63
N ALA A 472 7.23 5.81 -15.68
CA ALA A 472 6.07 6.70 -15.63
C ALA A 472 5.96 7.60 -16.88
N ILE A 473 7.05 8.22 -17.33
CA ILE A 473 7.08 9.05 -18.55
C ILE A 473 6.61 8.24 -19.76
N LEU A 474 7.22 7.08 -20.01
CA LEU A 474 6.92 6.27 -21.20
C LEU A 474 5.49 5.72 -21.18
N PHE A 475 4.97 5.32 -20.02
CA PHE A 475 3.59 4.85 -19.89
C PHE A 475 2.57 5.98 -20.11
N ILE A 476 2.71 7.10 -19.40
CA ILE A 476 1.76 8.21 -19.49
C ILE A 476 1.86 8.93 -20.84
N TYR A 477 3.02 8.92 -21.49
CA TYR A 477 3.19 9.32 -22.89
C TYR A 477 2.28 8.51 -23.83
N LEU A 478 2.35 7.17 -23.79
CA LEU A 478 1.51 6.32 -24.65
C LEU A 478 0.02 6.48 -24.36
N ALA A 479 -0.37 6.64 -23.09
CA ALA A 479 -1.73 6.95 -22.71
C ALA A 479 -2.20 8.30 -23.29
N THR A 480 -1.37 9.34 -23.18
CA THR A 480 -1.68 10.72 -23.64
C THR A 480 -1.76 10.80 -25.17
N VAL A 481 -0.81 10.19 -25.89
CA VAL A 481 -0.82 10.12 -27.36
C VAL A 481 -2.07 9.39 -27.87
N THR A 482 -2.41 8.24 -27.27
CA THR A 482 -3.64 7.51 -27.64
C THR A 482 -4.89 8.35 -27.38
N ASN A 483 -4.94 9.08 -26.27
CA ASN A 483 -6.07 9.95 -25.96
C ASN A 483 -6.18 11.12 -26.95
N ALA A 484 -5.07 11.78 -27.26
CA ALA A 484 -5.01 12.87 -28.25
C ALA A 484 -5.48 12.42 -29.64
N ILE A 485 -5.08 11.22 -30.10
CA ILE A 485 -5.49 10.68 -31.40
C ILE A 485 -6.97 10.26 -31.39
N THR A 486 -7.41 9.50 -30.39
CA THR A 486 -8.80 9.00 -30.37
C THR A 486 -9.82 10.12 -30.18
N PHE A 487 -9.55 11.13 -29.35
CA PHE A 487 -10.40 12.31 -29.27
C PHE A 487 -10.23 13.23 -30.49
N GLY A 488 -9.01 13.38 -31.03
CA GLY A 488 -8.77 14.20 -32.22
C GLY A 488 -9.44 13.68 -33.49
N GLY A 489 -9.50 12.35 -33.67
CA GLY A 489 -10.23 11.72 -34.77
C GLY A 489 -11.74 11.89 -34.63
N LEU A 490 -12.28 11.62 -33.44
CA LEU A 490 -13.72 11.84 -33.15
C LEU A 490 -14.13 13.32 -33.27
N LEU A 491 -13.20 14.25 -33.02
CA LEU A 491 -13.43 15.69 -33.16
C LEU A 491 -13.35 16.14 -34.63
N GLY A 492 -12.44 15.56 -35.42
CA GLY A 492 -12.42 15.73 -36.88
C GLY A 492 -13.72 15.26 -37.54
N ASP A 493 -14.15 14.03 -37.21
CA ASP A 493 -15.43 13.44 -37.63
C ASP A 493 -16.65 14.31 -37.21
N ALA A 494 -16.57 15.01 -36.07
CA ALA A 494 -17.68 15.78 -35.51
C ALA A 494 -17.70 17.26 -35.94
N THR A 495 -16.64 17.76 -36.57
CA THR A 495 -16.49 19.18 -36.97
C THR A 495 -16.21 19.36 -38.46
N ASP A 496 -16.58 18.36 -39.29
CA ASP A 496 -16.29 18.30 -40.73
C ASP A 496 -14.82 18.68 -41.06
N ASN A 497 -13.87 18.15 -40.27
CA ASN A 497 -12.42 18.42 -40.35
C ASN A 497 -11.96 19.87 -40.09
N MET A 498 -12.80 20.74 -39.50
CA MET A 498 -12.39 22.08 -39.05
C MET A 498 -11.41 22.06 -37.87
N GLN A 499 -11.42 20.99 -37.07
CA GLN A 499 -10.48 20.74 -35.97
C GLN A 499 -10.25 19.23 -35.80
N GLY A 500 -9.04 18.74 -36.08
CA GLY A 500 -8.75 17.32 -36.19
C GLY A 500 -7.66 16.82 -35.24
N VAL A 501 -6.93 15.80 -35.71
CA VAL A 501 -5.91 15.09 -34.93
C VAL A 501 -4.70 15.99 -34.64
N LEU A 502 -4.25 16.83 -35.59
CA LEU A 502 -3.05 17.65 -35.39
C LEU A 502 -3.28 18.76 -34.35
N GLU A 503 -4.42 19.44 -34.40
CA GLU A 503 -4.83 20.43 -33.40
C GLU A 503 -4.93 19.79 -32.01
N SER A 504 -5.44 18.55 -31.94
CA SER A 504 -5.49 17.76 -30.70
C SER A 504 -4.08 17.45 -30.14
N PHE A 505 -3.11 17.10 -30.99
CA PHE A 505 -1.72 16.90 -30.57
C PHE A 505 -1.06 18.19 -30.06
N LEU A 506 -1.09 19.25 -30.88
CA LEU A 506 -0.45 20.51 -30.56
C LEU A 506 -1.03 21.13 -29.29
N GLY A 507 -2.36 21.13 -29.17
CA GLY A 507 -3.04 21.62 -27.97
C GLY A 507 -2.71 20.82 -26.72
N THR A 508 -2.65 19.49 -26.80
CA THR A 508 -2.27 18.63 -25.67
C THR A 508 -0.84 18.92 -25.23
N ALA A 509 0.10 19.02 -26.18
CA ALA A 509 1.51 19.27 -25.91
C ALA A 509 1.75 20.65 -25.26
N VAL A 510 1.18 21.73 -25.83
CA VAL A 510 1.37 23.10 -25.34
C VAL A 510 0.69 23.31 -23.99
N SER A 511 -0.61 22.96 -23.88
CA SER A 511 -1.36 23.16 -22.64
C SER A 511 -0.79 22.34 -21.48
N GLY A 512 -0.52 21.06 -21.72
CA GLY A 512 0.01 20.16 -20.71
C GLY A 512 1.43 20.52 -20.24
N ALA A 513 2.33 20.91 -21.15
CA ALA A 513 3.70 21.28 -20.78
C ALA A 513 3.73 22.54 -19.89
N ILE A 514 2.97 23.57 -20.25
CA ILE A 514 2.86 24.81 -19.45
C ILE A 514 2.19 24.51 -18.10
N PHE A 515 1.12 23.71 -18.10
CA PHE A 515 0.43 23.33 -16.87
C PHE A 515 1.33 22.54 -15.92
N CYS A 516 1.98 21.45 -16.35
CA CYS A 516 2.84 20.65 -15.48
C CYS A 516 4.08 21.42 -14.95
N LEU A 517 4.52 22.47 -15.66
CA LEU A 517 5.56 23.36 -15.16
C LEU A 517 5.04 24.26 -14.02
N PHE A 518 3.92 24.95 -14.18
CA PHE A 518 3.51 26.03 -13.28
C PHE A 518 2.31 25.75 -12.36
N ALA A 519 1.61 24.63 -12.52
CA ALA A 519 0.48 24.22 -11.69
C ALA A 519 0.84 24.03 -10.21
N GLY A 520 -0.17 24.12 -9.35
CA GLY A 520 -0.10 23.74 -7.95
C GLY A 520 0.07 22.22 -7.80
N GLN A 521 -0.65 21.42 -8.58
CA GLN A 521 -0.52 19.97 -8.58
C GLN A 521 -0.06 19.40 -9.94
N PRO A 522 1.26 19.28 -10.18
CA PRO A 522 1.82 18.84 -11.47
C PRO A 522 1.61 17.34 -11.78
N LEU A 523 1.09 16.56 -10.82
CA LEU A 523 0.69 15.16 -11.05
C LEU A 523 -0.57 15.05 -11.93
N THR A 524 -1.37 16.11 -12.01
CA THR A 524 -2.57 16.18 -12.84
C THR A 524 -2.21 16.34 -14.31
N ILE A 525 -2.75 15.47 -15.17
CA ILE A 525 -2.51 15.46 -16.62
C ILE A 525 -3.70 16.09 -17.34
N LEU A 526 -3.48 17.17 -18.09
CA LEU A 526 -4.50 17.77 -18.96
C LEU A 526 -4.72 16.93 -20.22
N SER A 527 -5.98 16.75 -20.62
CA SER A 527 -6.34 16.13 -21.90
C SER A 527 -7.74 16.56 -22.34
N SER A 528 -8.12 16.24 -23.58
CA SER A 528 -9.51 16.39 -24.02
C SER A 528 -10.39 15.37 -23.30
N THR A 529 -11.58 15.80 -22.87
CA THR A 529 -12.54 14.95 -22.14
C THR A 529 -13.84 14.78 -22.94
N GLY A 530 -14.53 13.66 -22.70
CA GLY A 530 -15.79 13.35 -23.38
C GLY A 530 -16.87 14.44 -23.27
N PRO A 531 -17.09 15.09 -22.11
CA PRO A 531 -18.04 16.20 -21.99
C PRO A 531 -17.67 17.40 -22.86
N VAL A 532 -16.38 17.75 -22.98
CA VAL A 532 -15.92 18.81 -23.90
C VAL A 532 -16.23 18.41 -25.34
N LEU A 533 -15.85 17.21 -25.79
CA LEU A 533 -16.17 16.74 -27.17
C LEU A 533 -17.66 16.82 -27.51
N VAL A 534 -18.55 16.50 -26.56
CA VAL A 534 -20.01 16.61 -26.79
C VAL A 534 -20.45 18.06 -26.94
N PHE A 535 -19.93 18.98 -26.12
CA PHE A 535 -20.18 20.41 -26.26
C PHE A 535 -19.68 20.94 -27.62
N GLU A 536 -18.46 20.57 -28.04
CA GLU A 536 -17.85 20.97 -29.32
C GLU A 536 -18.71 20.55 -30.52
N ARG A 537 -19.22 19.31 -30.51
CA ARG A 537 -20.11 18.80 -31.56
C ARG A 537 -21.43 19.56 -31.64
N LEU A 538 -22.00 19.93 -30.48
CA LEU A 538 -23.26 20.67 -30.42
C LEU A 538 -23.06 22.13 -30.80
N LEU A 539 -21.91 22.71 -30.45
CA LEU A 539 -21.48 24.03 -30.91
C LEU A 539 -21.33 24.08 -32.44
N PHE A 540 -20.68 23.06 -33.02
CA PHE A 540 -20.50 22.95 -34.47
C PHE A 540 -21.85 22.81 -35.20
N ASN A 541 -22.73 21.91 -34.74
CA ASN A 541 -24.08 21.77 -35.30
C ASN A 541 -24.87 23.08 -35.22
N PHE A 542 -24.90 23.73 -34.05
CA PHE A 542 -25.60 25.01 -33.86
C PHE A 542 -25.05 26.12 -34.77
N SER A 543 -23.72 26.18 -34.95
CA SER A 543 -23.08 27.12 -35.88
C SER A 543 -23.50 26.85 -37.33
N LYS A 544 -23.61 25.57 -37.72
CA LYS A 544 -24.04 25.14 -39.05
C LYS A 544 -25.53 25.44 -39.31
N ASP A 545 -26.39 25.19 -38.33
CA ASP A 545 -27.83 25.44 -38.40
C ASP A 545 -28.16 26.95 -38.50
N HIS A 546 -27.34 27.81 -37.87
CA HIS A 546 -27.51 29.28 -37.88
C HIS A 546 -26.61 30.03 -38.89
N ASN A 547 -25.78 29.32 -39.68
CA ASN A 547 -24.79 29.91 -40.59
C ASN A 547 -23.79 30.87 -39.93
N PHE A 548 -23.36 30.58 -38.70
CA PHE A 548 -22.25 31.30 -38.06
C PHE A 548 -20.91 30.66 -38.39
N ASP A 549 -19.85 31.48 -38.48
CA ASP A 549 -18.48 30.96 -38.48
C ASP A 549 -18.17 30.35 -37.12
N TYR A 550 -18.01 29.03 -37.14
CA TYR A 550 -17.71 28.20 -35.96
C TYR A 550 -16.43 28.63 -35.25
N LEU A 551 -15.40 29.08 -35.97
CA LEU A 551 -14.10 29.43 -35.37
C LEU A 551 -14.16 30.74 -34.59
N GLU A 552 -14.78 31.79 -35.16
CA GLU A 552 -15.00 33.06 -34.47
C GLU A 552 -15.95 32.86 -33.27
N PHE A 553 -17.04 32.10 -33.46
CA PHE A 553 -17.99 31.85 -32.37
C PHE A 553 -17.35 31.06 -31.21
N ARG A 554 -16.54 30.04 -31.52
CA ARG A 554 -15.68 29.32 -30.57
C ARG A 554 -14.75 30.26 -29.82
N LEU A 555 -14.07 31.17 -30.53
CA LEU A 555 -13.12 32.11 -29.93
C LEU A 555 -13.81 32.98 -28.87
N TRP A 556 -14.97 33.55 -29.18
CA TRP A 556 -15.73 34.37 -28.23
C TRP A 556 -16.24 33.58 -27.02
N ILE A 557 -16.72 32.35 -27.22
CA ILE A 557 -17.10 31.46 -26.11
C ILE A 557 -15.91 31.21 -25.19
N GLY A 558 -14.75 30.87 -25.77
CA GLY A 558 -13.52 30.59 -25.03
C GLY A 558 -12.94 31.78 -24.26
N LEU A 559 -13.07 33.00 -24.80
CA LEU A 559 -12.69 34.23 -24.11
C LEU A 559 -13.62 34.54 -22.93
N TRP A 560 -14.94 34.41 -23.12
CA TRP A 560 -15.90 34.57 -22.03
C TRP A 560 -15.72 33.52 -20.93
N SER A 561 -15.47 32.25 -21.28
CA SER A 561 -15.27 31.21 -20.28
C SER A 561 -13.94 31.35 -19.54
N ALA A 562 -12.89 31.82 -20.20
CA ALA A 562 -11.63 32.19 -19.54
C ALA A 562 -11.82 33.36 -18.56
N PHE A 563 -12.55 34.41 -18.97
CA PHE A 563 -12.88 35.54 -18.09
C PHE A 563 -13.67 35.10 -16.85
N MET A 564 -14.71 34.30 -17.02
CA MET A 564 -15.51 33.78 -15.90
C MET A 564 -14.68 32.85 -14.99
N CYS A 565 -13.80 32.01 -15.54
CA CYS A 565 -12.84 31.23 -14.75
C CYS A 565 -11.90 32.13 -13.90
N LEU A 566 -11.39 33.22 -14.45
CA LEU A 566 -10.55 34.18 -13.71
C LEU A 566 -11.34 34.88 -12.60
N VAL A 567 -12.62 35.19 -12.80
CA VAL A 567 -13.51 35.72 -11.75
C VAL A 567 -13.71 34.69 -10.63
N LEU A 568 -13.90 33.41 -10.95
CA LEU A 568 -14.00 32.33 -9.95
C LEU A 568 -12.70 32.16 -9.14
N VAL A 569 -11.53 32.28 -9.77
CA VAL A 569 -10.23 32.30 -9.07
C VAL A 569 -10.10 33.52 -8.15
N ALA A 570 -10.45 34.71 -8.63
CA ALA A 570 -10.30 35.97 -7.89
C ALA A 570 -11.25 36.09 -6.69
N THR A 571 -12.39 35.38 -6.72
CA THR A 571 -13.42 35.37 -5.66
C THR A 571 -13.25 34.24 -4.63
N ASP A 572 -12.16 33.47 -4.69
CA ASP A 572 -11.91 32.25 -3.90
C ASP A 572 -13.03 31.19 -4.06
N ALA A 573 -13.64 31.07 -5.25
CA ALA A 573 -14.76 30.14 -5.48
C ALA A 573 -14.38 28.66 -5.30
N SER A 574 -13.09 28.32 -5.36
CA SER A 574 -12.58 26.99 -5.00
C SER A 574 -12.82 26.60 -3.53
N PHE A 575 -13.31 27.49 -2.67
CA PHE A 575 -13.91 27.11 -1.39
C PHE A 575 -15.07 26.10 -1.55
N LEU A 576 -15.87 26.18 -2.63
CA LEU A 576 -16.99 25.27 -2.89
C LEU A 576 -16.57 23.80 -2.97
N VAL A 577 -15.29 23.54 -3.21
CA VAL A 577 -14.70 22.20 -3.24
C VAL A 577 -14.87 21.45 -1.92
N GLN A 578 -15.00 22.15 -0.79
CA GLN A 578 -15.32 21.55 0.51
C GLN A 578 -16.66 20.81 0.55
N TYR A 579 -17.61 21.13 -0.34
CA TYR A 579 -18.90 20.44 -0.44
C TYR A 579 -18.85 19.14 -1.25
N PHE A 580 -17.78 18.89 -2.01
CA PHE A 580 -17.57 17.60 -2.67
C PHE A 580 -17.12 16.56 -1.65
N THR A 581 -18.04 15.68 -1.28
CA THR A 581 -17.77 14.57 -0.37
C THR A 581 -17.27 13.34 -1.14
N ARG A 582 -16.79 12.35 -0.37
CA ARG A 582 -16.38 11.04 -0.87
C ARG A 582 -17.45 10.37 -1.75
N PHE A 583 -18.73 10.46 -1.41
CA PHE A 583 -19.86 10.02 -2.25
C PHE A 583 -19.79 10.54 -3.69
N THR A 584 -19.62 11.86 -3.83
CA THR A 584 -19.60 12.54 -5.13
C THR A 584 -18.30 12.29 -5.89
N GLU A 585 -17.17 12.29 -5.17
CA GLU A 585 -15.83 11.96 -5.69
C GLU A 585 -15.78 10.54 -6.27
N GLU A 586 -16.18 9.54 -5.49
CA GLU A 586 -16.15 8.13 -5.88
C GLU A 586 -17.21 7.80 -6.92
N GLY A 587 -18.38 8.45 -6.85
CA GLY A 587 -19.40 8.36 -7.88
C GLY A 587 -18.87 8.87 -9.23
N PHE A 588 -18.31 10.08 -9.27
CA PHE A 588 -17.74 10.64 -10.49
C PHE A 588 -16.59 9.79 -11.04
N SER A 589 -15.64 9.40 -10.18
CA SER A 589 -14.53 8.52 -10.60
C SER A 589 -15.04 7.21 -11.20
N SER A 590 -15.99 6.54 -10.54
CA SER A 590 -16.55 5.28 -11.04
C SER A 590 -17.32 5.46 -12.33
N LEU A 591 -18.06 6.57 -12.49
CA LEU A 591 -18.77 6.89 -13.72
C LEU A 591 -17.80 7.06 -14.89
N ILE A 592 -16.74 7.87 -14.73
CA ILE A 592 -15.73 8.06 -15.78
C ILE A 592 -15.02 6.74 -16.11
N SER A 593 -14.66 5.93 -15.11
CA SER A 593 -14.09 4.59 -15.34
C SER A 593 -15.03 3.69 -16.16
N PHE A 594 -16.33 3.63 -15.84
CA PHE A 594 -17.31 2.87 -16.62
C PHE A 594 -17.49 3.41 -18.04
N ILE A 595 -17.44 4.73 -18.23
CA ILE A 595 -17.49 5.36 -19.56
C ILE A 595 -16.28 4.93 -20.39
N PHE A 596 -15.06 4.92 -19.81
CA PHE A 596 -13.85 4.47 -20.50
C PHE A 596 -13.90 2.98 -20.88
N ILE A 597 -14.41 2.12 -19.99
CA ILE A 597 -14.61 0.69 -20.27
C ILE A 597 -15.61 0.52 -21.43
N TYR A 598 -16.77 1.17 -21.35
CA TYR A 598 -17.80 1.10 -22.38
C TYR A 598 -17.32 1.66 -23.73
N ASP A 599 -16.59 2.77 -23.75
CA ASP A 599 -16.07 3.39 -24.97
C ASP A 599 -15.00 2.50 -25.65
N ALA A 600 -14.15 1.82 -24.87
CA ALA A 600 -13.22 0.83 -25.41
C ALA A 600 -13.96 -0.33 -26.13
N PHE A 601 -15.01 -0.88 -25.52
CA PHE A 601 -15.85 -1.90 -26.17
C PHE A 601 -16.64 -1.33 -27.36
N LYS A 602 -17.20 -0.12 -27.26
CA LYS A 602 -17.97 0.51 -28.34
C LYS A 602 -17.11 0.78 -29.58
N LYS A 603 -15.87 1.26 -29.41
CA LYS A 603 -14.90 1.43 -30.50
C LYS A 603 -14.53 0.10 -31.15
N MET A 604 -14.41 -0.95 -30.34
CA MET A 604 -14.13 -2.30 -30.81
C MET A 604 -15.31 -2.92 -31.60
N ILE A 605 -16.54 -2.68 -31.17
CA ILE A 605 -17.77 -3.10 -31.88
C ILE A 605 -17.91 -2.32 -33.19
N LYS A 606 -17.74 -0.98 -33.19
CA LYS A 606 -17.78 -0.16 -34.42
C LYS A 606 -16.73 -0.62 -35.46
N LEU A 607 -15.58 -1.11 -35.00
CA LEU A 607 -14.55 -1.71 -35.85
C LEU A 607 -14.99 -3.06 -36.44
N ALA A 608 -15.69 -3.89 -35.65
CA ALA A 608 -16.28 -5.14 -36.13
C ALA A 608 -17.42 -4.91 -37.14
N ASP A 609 -18.24 -3.87 -36.94
CA ASP A 609 -19.31 -3.48 -37.87
C ASP A 609 -18.73 -3.00 -39.22
N TYR A 610 -17.56 -2.34 -39.20
CA TYR A 610 -16.86 -1.86 -40.40
C TYR A 610 -16.10 -2.98 -41.14
N TYR A 611 -15.72 -4.05 -40.44
CA TYR A 611 -15.05 -5.23 -41.00
C TYR A 611 -15.84 -6.51 -40.67
N PRO A 612 -17.02 -6.71 -41.29
CA PRO A 612 -17.92 -7.81 -40.94
C PRO A 612 -17.31 -9.19 -41.22
N ILE A 613 -17.60 -10.15 -40.35
CA ILE A 613 -17.19 -11.55 -40.50
C ILE A 613 -18.19 -12.27 -41.42
N ASN A 614 -17.70 -12.92 -42.47
CA ASN A 614 -18.53 -13.76 -43.35
C ASN A 614 -18.83 -15.12 -42.66
N SER A 615 -20.07 -15.33 -42.24
CA SER A 615 -20.52 -16.56 -41.57
C SER A 615 -20.72 -17.75 -42.51
N ASP A 616 -20.90 -17.50 -43.81
CA ASP A 616 -21.29 -18.52 -44.80
C ASP A 616 -20.07 -19.16 -45.50
N PHE A 617 -18.89 -19.07 -44.87
CA PHE A 617 -17.66 -19.60 -45.41
C PHE A 617 -17.68 -21.14 -45.51
N LYS A 618 -17.76 -21.65 -46.74
CA LYS A 618 -17.63 -23.07 -47.08
C LYS A 618 -16.34 -23.30 -47.85
N VAL A 619 -15.46 -24.14 -47.29
CA VAL A 619 -14.12 -24.49 -47.80
C VAL A 619 -14.11 -24.94 -49.27
N GLY A 620 -15.23 -25.50 -49.77
CA GLY A 620 -15.38 -25.94 -51.17
C GLY A 620 -15.60 -24.83 -52.21
N TYR A 621 -15.82 -23.56 -51.81
CA TYR A 621 -16.17 -22.47 -52.73
C TYR A 621 -15.05 -21.44 -52.96
N ASN A 622 -13.79 -21.75 -52.57
CA ASN A 622 -12.65 -20.83 -52.67
C ASN A 622 -12.46 -20.20 -54.07
N THR A 623 -12.89 -20.88 -55.15
CA THR A 623 -12.85 -20.38 -56.53
C THR A 623 -14.03 -19.48 -56.93
N HIS A 624 -15.15 -19.54 -56.21
CA HIS A 624 -16.32 -18.67 -56.42
C HIS A 624 -16.24 -17.34 -55.64
N PHE A 625 -15.31 -17.23 -54.68
CA PHE A 625 -15.06 -15.99 -53.94
C PHE A 625 -14.16 -15.01 -54.72
N SER A 626 -14.58 -14.60 -55.92
CA SER A 626 -13.95 -13.48 -56.63
C SER A 626 -14.71 -12.17 -56.41
N CYS A 627 -14.01 -11.05 -56.53
CA CYS A 627 -14.60 -9.72 -56.69
C CYS A 627 -14.01 -9.15 -57.98
N ALA A 628 -14.82 -9.07 -59.02
CA ALA A 628 -14.41 -8.56 -60.32
C ALA A 628 -14.81 -7.09 -60.46
N CYS A 629 -13.97 -6.31 -61.15
CA CYS A 629 -14.37 -4.99 -61.63
C CYS A 629 -15.05 -5.13 -62.99
N LEU A 630 -16.25 -4.57 -63.14
CA LEU A 630 -16.95 -4.47 -64.42
C LEU A 630 -16.97 -3.00 -64.91
N PRO A 631 -16.89 -2.78 -66.23
CA PRO A 631 -17.14 -1.46 -66.82
C PRO A 631 -18.57 -0.97 -66.48
N PRO A 632 -18.80 0.36 -66.44
CA PRO A 632 -20.15 0.90 -66.35
C PRO A 632 -20.98 0.54 -67.59
N ASP A 633 -22.24 0.15 -67.38
CA ASP A 633 -23.15 -0.27 -68.44
C ASP A 633 -23.38 0.86 -69.48
N PRO A 634 -23.15 0.63 -70.79
CA PRO A 634 -23.25 1.68 -71.82
C PRO A 634 -24.69 2.01 -72.25
N VAL A 635 -25.69 1.74 -71.40
CA VAL A 635 -27.12 1.84 -71.72
C VAL A 635 -27.85 2.66 -70.66
N ASN A 636 -27.91 3.98 -70.88
CA ASN A 636 -28.99 4.91 -70.48
C ASN A 636 -28.66 6.40 -70.77
N LEU A 637 -27.67 6.69 -71.64
CA LEU A 637 -27.41 8.07 -72.12
C LEU A 637 -28.43 8.51 -73.19
N SER A 638 -29.72 8.34 -72.92
CA SER A 638 -30.83 8.77 -73.77
C SER A 638 -31.57 9.94 -73.13
N VAL A 639 -31.24 11.14 -73.59
CA VAL A 639 -32.10 12.33 -73.71
C VAL A 639 -33.29 12.38 -72.75
N SER A 640 -33.19 13.24 -71.73
CA SER A 640 -34.35 13.77 -71.02
C SER A 640 -34.09 15.25 -70.74
N ASN A 641 -34.62 16.09 -71.63
CA ASN A 641 -34.66 17.53 -71.41
C ASN A 641 -35.58 17.79 -70.22
N ASP A 642 -35.10 18.47 -69.19
CA ASP A 642 -35.95 19.44 -68.50
C ASP A 642 -35.15 20.56 -67.85
N THR A 643 -35.83 21.68 -67.58
CA THR A 643 -35.24 23.03 -67.69
C THR A 643 -35.05 23.71 -66.31
N THR A 644 -34.15 24.70 -66.24
CA THR A 644 -33.95 25.68 -65.13
C THR A 644 -33.41 25.10 -63.79
N LEU A 645 -32.20 25.43 -63.31
CA LEU A 645 -31.67 26.76 -62.98
C LEU A 645 -30.12 26.82 -63.06
N ALA A 646 -29.61 28.05 -63.08
CA ALA A 646 -28.21 28.51 -63.19
C ALA A 646 -27.52 28.67 -61.79
N PRO A 647 -26.21 29.02 -61.66
CA PRO A 647 -25.04 28.76 -62.54
C PRO A 647 -23.64 28.59 -61.83
N GLU A 648 -22.57 28.50 -62.65
CA GLU A 648 -21.14 28.85 -62.43
C GLU A 648 -20.16 27.92 -61.65
N ASP A 649 -18.88 28.12 -61.98
CA ASP A 649 -17.64 27.56 -61.40
C ASP A 649 -17.30 26.05 -61.55
N LEU A 650 -16.88 25.67 -62.77
CA LEU A 650 -15.78 24.70 -62.93
C LEU A 650 -14.85 25.11 -64.11
N PRO A 651 -13.52 25.17 -63.93
CA PRO A 651 -12.63 25.80 -64.90
C PRO A 651 -12.42 24.98 -66.17
N THR A 652 -12.20 25.72 -67.26
CA THR A 652 -11.92 25.22 -68.61
C THR A 652 -10.63 24.41 -68.65
N ILE A 653 -10.72 23.09 -68.78
CA ILE A 653 -9.60 22.25 -69.24
C ILE A 653 -9.89 21.84 -70.69
N SER A 654 -8.90 22.09 -71.55
CA SER A 654 -8.98 21.94 -73.00
C SER A 654 -9.35 20.53 -73.43
N SER A 655 -10.36 20.45 -74.29
CA SER A 655 -10.76 19.27 -75.05
C SER A 655 -9.69 18.86 -76.07
N THR A 656 -8.66 18.11 -75.64
CA THR A 656 -7.69 17.50 -76.57
C THR A 656 -7.12 16.12 -76.16
N ASP A 657 -7.23 15.68 -74.90
CA ASP A 657 -6.64 14.38 -74.44
C ASP A 657 -7.67 13.30 -74.06
N MET A 658 -8.94 13.49 -74.41
CA MET A 658 -9.96 12.43 -74.32
C MET A 658 -9.95 11.61 -75.62
N TYR A 659 -10.07 10.28 -75.53
CA TYR A 659 -9.93 9.29 -76.63
C TYR A 659 -8.49 8.90 -77.06
N HIS A 660 -7.69 8.41 -76.12
CA HIS A 660 -6.67 7.41 -76.47
C HIS A 660 -7.13 6.00 -76.09
N ASN A 661 -7.24 5.14 -77.11
CA ASN A 661 -7.70 3.75 -76.99
C ASN A 661 -6.68 2.87 -76.25
N VAL A 662 -6.77 2.83 -74.92
CA VAL A 662 -6.19 1.74 -74.13
C VAL A 662 -7.35 0.90 -73.63
N THR A 663 -7.47 -0.33 -74.14
CA THR A 663 -8.34 -1.36 -73.58
C THR A 663 -7.83 -1.72 -72.18
N PHE A 664 -8.35 -1.04 -71.16
CA PHE A 664 -8.11 -1.43 -69.77
C PHE A 664 -8.70 -2.82 -69.55
N ASP A 665 -7.84 -3.74 -69.16
CA ASP A 665 -8.22 -5.11 -68.86
C ASP A 665 -8.79 -5.13 -67.43
N TRP A 666 -10.10 -4.86 -67.31
CA TRP A 666 -10.79 -4.59 -66.04
C TRP A 666 -10.58 -5.67 -64.97
N ALA A 667 -10.25 -6.90 -65.37
CA ALA A 667 -9.92 -8.02 -64.48
C ALA A 667 -8.61 -7.83 -63.67
N TYR A 668 -7.70 -6.94 -64.10
CA TYR A 668 -6.42 -6.68 -63.44
C TYR A 668 -6.41 -5.39 -62.58
N LEU A 669 -7.47 -4.59 -62.59
CA LEU A 669 -7.55 -3.39 -61.75
C LEU A 669 -7.75 -3.76 -60.28
N SER A 670 -7.01 -3.10 -59.38
CA SER A 670 -7.26 -3.24 -57.94
C SER A 670 -8.64 -2.67 -57.56
N LYS A 671 -9.21 -3.12 -56.43
CA LYS A 671 -10.51 -2.60 -55.92
C LYS A 671 -10.56 -1.05 -55.87
N LYS A 672 -9.43 -0.39 -55.60
CA LYS A 672 -9.32 1.08 -55.53
C LYS A 672 -9.28 1.74 -56.91
N GLU A 673 -8.59 1.13 -57.87
CA GLU A 673 -8.52 1.63 -59.25
C GLU A 673 -9.85 1.45 -59.96
N CYS A 674 -10.53 0.32 -59.73
CA CYS A 674 -11.88 0.06 -60.22
C CYS A 674 -12.83 1.24 -59.92
N VAL A 675 -12.94 1.62 -58.64
CA VAL A 675 -13.79 2.73 -58.20
C VAL A 675 -13.29 4.08 -58.74
N LYS A 676 -11.98 4.29 -58.83
CA LYS A 676 -11.39 5.53 -59.38
C LYS A 676 -11.71 5.75 -60.86
N TYR A 677 -11.83 4.68 -61.65
CA TYR A 677 -12.18 4.74 -63.07
C TYR A 677 -13.69 4.52 -63.34
N GLY A 678 -14.55 4.60 -62.31
CA GLY A 678 -16.01 4.48 -62.45
C GLY A 678 -16.52 3.06 -62.70
N GLY A 679 -15.69 2.03 -62.47
CA GLY A 679 -16.09 0.63 -62.55
C GLY A 679 -16.93 0.17 -61.36
N LYS A 680 -17.76 -0.83 -61.61
CA LYS A 680 -18.66 -1.44 -60.61
C LYS A 680 -18.04 -2.73 -60.07
N LEU A 681 -17.81 -2.80 -58.76
CA LEU A 681 -17.36 -4.02 -58.09
C LEU A 681 -18.51 -5.01 -57.98
N VAL A 682 -18.32 -6.24 -58.48
CA VAL A 682 -19.34 -7.29 -58.45
C VAL A 682 -18.74 -8.62 -57.97
N GLY A 683 -19.36 -9.21 -56.95
CA GLY A 683 -18.98 -10.50 -56.37
C GLY A 683 -19.27 -10.58 -54.86
N ASN A 684 -19.57 -11.78 -54.37
CA ASN A 684 -20.02 -12.01 -52.98
C ASN A 684 -19.00 -11.62 -51.89
N ASN A 685 -17.73 -11.39 -52.27
CA ASN A 685 -16.63 -10.98 -51.38
C ASN A 685 -16.11 -9.55 -51.67
N CYS A 686 -16.89 -8.72 -52.39
CA CYS A 686 -16.49 -7.34 -52.63
C CYS A 686 -16.50 -6.48 -51.35
N ASP A 687 -17.48 -6.69 -50.48
CA ASP A 687 -17.68 -5.87 -49.26
C ASP A 687 -16.98 -6.44 -48.02
N PHE A 688 -16.54 -7.70 -48.06
CA PHE A 688 -15.89 -8.39 -46.94
C PHE A 688 -14.37 -8.32 -47.03
N VAL A 689 -13.72 -8.11 -45.87
CA VAL A 689 -12.27 -8.29 -45.70
C VAL A 689 -12.05 -9.29 -44.57
N PRO A 690 -11.48 -10.48 -44.85
CA PRO A 690 -11.39 -11.55 -43.86
C PRO A 690 -10.45 -11.20 -42.70
N ASP A 691 -10.65 -11.89 -41.57
CA ASP A 691 -9.77 -12.01 -40.40
C ASP A 691 -9.41 -10.75 -39.59
N ILE A 692 -9.56 -9.53 -40.13
CA ILE A 692 -9.21 -8.27 -39.43
C ILE A 692 -9.91 -8.15 -38.07
N THR A 693 -11.21 -8.45 -38.00
CA THR A 693 -12.00 -8.34 -36.76
C THR A 693 -11.55 -9.36 -35.71
N LEU A 694 -11.33 -10.62 -36.11
CA LEU A 694 -10.86 -11.68 -35.21
C LEU A 694 -9.45 -11.36 -34.66
N MET A 695 -8.53 -10.94 -35.53
CA MET A 695 -7.21 -10.46 -35.13
C MET A 695 -7.31 -9.29 -34.15
N SER A 696 -8.17 -8.31 -34.45
CA SER A 696 -8.38 -7.14 -33.60
C SER A 696 -8.88 -7.53 -32.19
N PHE A 697 -9.76 -8.53 -32.06
CA PHE A 697 -10.19 -9.04 -30.74
C PHE A 697 -9.06 -9.74 -29.97
N ILE A 698 -8.21 -10.51 -30.66
CA ILE A 698 -7.03 -11.14 -30.06
C ILE A 698 -6.05 -10.09 -29.53
N LEU A 699 -5.74 -9.05 -30.33
CA LEU A 699 -4.87 -7.95 -29.93
C LEU A 699 -5.45 -7.14 -28.75
N PHE A 700 -6.76 -6.84 -28.78
CA PHE A 700 -7.47 -6.10 -27.74
C PHE A 700 -7.46 -6.82 -26.38
N LEU A 701 -7.96 -8.06 -26.34
CA LEU A 701 -8.03 -8.85 -25.10
C LEU A 701 -6.64 -9.33 -24.66
N GLY A 702 -5.75 -9.64 -25.60
CA GLY A 702 -4.36 -10.00 -25.31
C GLY A 702 -3.62 -8.88 -24.60
N THR A 703 -3.73 -7.63 -25.10
CA THR A 703 -3.05 -6.48 -24.49
C THR A 703 -3.56 -6.21 -23.08
N TYR A 704 -4.88 -6.27 -22.88
CA TYR A 704 -5.50 -6.12 -21.55
C TYR A 704 -5.05 -7.20 -20.56
N THR A 705 -5.14 -8.47 -20.95
CA THR A 705 -4.79 -9.61 -20.09
C THR A 705 -3.30 -9.64 -19.75
N SER A 706 -2.42 -9.38 -20.72
CA SER A 706 -0.99 -9.22 -20.52
C SER A 706 -0.66 -8.07 -19.56
N SER A 707 -1.23 -6.88 -19.78
CA SER A 707 -1.01 -5.72 -18.91
C SER A 707 -1.40 -6.00 -17.46
N MET A 708 -2.54 -6.67 -17.26
CA MET A 708 -3.05 -7.04 -15.94
C MET A 708 -2.20 -8.15 -15.28
N ALA A 709 -1.75 -9.15 -16.04
CA ALA A 709 -0.87 -10.20 -15.56
C ALA A 709 0.50 -9.64 -15.12
N MET A 710 1.12 -8.81 -15.97
CA MET A 710 2.39 -8.15 -15.68
C MET A 710 2.31 -7.16 -14.50
N LYS A 711 1.17 -6.50 -14.29
CA LYS A 711 0.97 -5.68 -13.08
C LYS A 711 0.84 -6.55 -11.83
N LYS A 712 0.02 -7.62 -11.85
CA LYS A 712 -0.10 -8.60 -10.75
C LYS A 712 1.21 -9.32 -10.44
N PHE A 713 2.10 -9.47 -11.42
CA PHE A 713 3.43 -10.04 -11.22
C PHE A 713 4.24 -9.33 -10.12
N LYS A 714 3.96 -8.05 -9.81
CA LYS A 714 4.57 -7.31 -8.69
C LYS A 714 4.49 -8.03 -7.34
N THR A 715 3.42 -8.78 -7.10
CA THR A 715 3.20 -9.53 -5.85
C THR A 715 3.57 -11.01 -5.94
N SER A 716 3.93 -11.50 -7.13
CA SER A 716 4.33 -12.90 -7.36
C SER A 716 5.57 -13.29 -6.54
N ARG A 717 5.63 -14.55 -6.08
CA ARG A 717 6.78 -15.06 -5.31
C ARG A 717 7.99 -15.41 -6.18
N TYR A 718 7.81 -15.49 -7.49
CA TYR A 718 8.87 -15.78 -8.46
C TYR A 718 9.64 -14.50 -8.82
N PHE A 719 10.92 -14.67 -9.22
CA PHE A 719 11.90 -13.62 -9.58
C PHE A 719 12.37 -12.72 -8.42
N PRO A 720 13.60 -12.16 -8.50
CA PRO A 720 14.10 -11.23 -7.49
C PRO A 720 13.28 -9.93 -7.46
N THR A 721 13.17 -9.33 -6.28
CA THR A 721 12.30 -8.17 -6.00
C THR A 721 12.55 -6.98 -6.93
N THR A 722 13.80 -6.74 -7.32
CA THR A 722 14.21 -5.69 -8.26
C THR A 722 13.68 -5.92 -9.67
N ALA A 723 13.89 -7.12 -10.24
CA ALA A 723 13.37 -7.47 -11.56
C ALA A 723 11.84 -7.49 -11.58
N ARG A 724 11.21 -8.02 -10.52
CA ARG A 724 9.75 -8.06 -10.35
C ARG A 724 9.13 -6.66 -10.29
N LYS A 725 9.79 -5.71 -9.61
CA LYS A 725 9.41 -4.29 -9.59
C LYS A 725 9.55 -3.67 -10.98
N LEU A 726 10.70 -3.83 -11.63
CA LEU A 726 10.97 -3.30 -12.97
C LEU A 726 9.98 -3.82 -14.03
N ILE A 727 9.70 -5.12 -14.05
CA ILE A 727 8.72 -5.74 -14.97
C ILE A 727 7.31 -5.19 -14.73
N SER A 728 6.91 -4.96 -13.48
CA SER A 728 5.60 -4.35 -13.17
C SER A 728 5.54 -2.87 -13.54
N ASP A 729 6.64 -2.13 -13.36
CA ASP A 729 6.72 -0.70 -13.70
C ASP A 729 6.61 -0.50 -15.22
N PHE A 730 7.29 -1.33 -16.03
CA PHE A 730 7.24 -1.31 -17.50
C PHE A 730 6.09 -2.14 -18.13
N ALA A 731 5.24 -2.77 -17.33
CA ALA A 731 4.21 -3.74 -17.77
C ALA A 731 3.47 -3.36 -19.05
N ILE A 732 2.87 -2.16 -19.07
CA ILE A 732 1.97 -1.71 -20.13
C ILE A 732 2.73 -1.45 -21.44
N ILE A 733 3.96 -0.91 -21.34
CA ILE A 733 4.84 -0.69 -22.49
C ILE A 733 5.28 -2.03 -23.08
N LEU A 734 5.64 -3.00 -22.24
CA LEU A 734 6.02 -4.33 -22.73
C LEU A 734 4.83 -5.05 -23.38
N SER A 735 3.62 -4.96 -22.81
CA SER A 735 2.42 -5.49 -23.44
C SER A 735 2.16 -4.87 -24.82
N ILE A 736 2.26 -3.53 -24.95
CA ILE A 736 2.12 -2.86 -26.26
C ILE A 736 3.16 -3.38 -27.25
N LEU A 737 4.44 -3.44 -26.86
CA LEU A 737 5.52 -3.93 -27.74
C LEU A 737 5.31 -5.39 -28.15
N ILE A 738 4.91 -6.27 -27.23
CA ILE A 738 4.61 -7.68 -27.51
C ILE A 738 3.49 -7.79 -28.57
N PHE A 739 2.38 -7.06 -28.41
CA PHE A 739 1.26 -7.16 -29.36
C PHE A 739 1.49 -6.42 -30.68
N CYS A 740 2.33 -5.37 -30.71
CA CYS A 740 2.80 -4.79 -31.98
C CYS A 740 3.70 -5.78 -32.76
N VAL A 741 4.56 -6.55 -32.06
CA VAL A 741 5.37 -7.59 -32.70
C VAL A 741 4.49 -8.76 -33.17
N ILE A 742 3.47 -9.16 -32.41
CA ILE A 742 2.52 -10.20 -32.84
C ILE A 742 1.74 -9.76 -34.10
N ASP A 743 1.25 -8.52 -34.14
CA ASP A 743 0.59 -7.95 -35.34
C ASP A 743 1.51 -8.01 -36.57
N ALA A 744 2.76 -7.56 -36.41
CA ALA A 744 3.76 -7.59 -37.47
C ALA A 744 4.16 -9.00 -37.93
N LEU A 745 4.14 -9.99 -37.02
CA LEU A 745 4.48 -11.39 -37.33
C LEU A 745 3.34 -12.15 -38.03
N VAL A 746 2.08 -11.83 -37.73
CA VAL A 746 0.93 -12.49 -38.39
C VAL A 746 0.61 -11.82 -39.74
N GLY A 747 0.95 -10.54 -39.92
CA GLY A 747 0.92 -9.88 -41.23
C GLY A 747 -0.48 -9.57 -41.77
N VAL A 748 -1.49 -9.50 -40.90
CA VAL A 748 -2.85 -9.03 -41.24
C VAL A 748 -2.88 -7.50 -41.21
N ASP A 749 -3.54 -6.88 -42.19
CA ASP A 749 -3.70 -5.42 -42.28
C ASP A 749 -4.71 -4.87 -41.26
N THR A 750 -4.34 -4.90 -39.98
CA THR A 750 -5.12 -4.29 -38.89
C THR A 750 -5.13 -2.76 -39.00
N PRO A 751 -6.18 -2.09 -38.49
CA PRO A 751 -6.26 -0.63 -38.53
C PRO A 751 -5.18 -0.01 -37.63
N LYS A 752 -4.22 0.64 -38.28
CA LYS A 752 -3.02 1.23 -37.69
C LYS A 752 -3.18 2.72 -37.39
N LEU A 753 -2.32 3.21 -36.49
CA LEU A 753 -2.32 4.58 -36.02
C LEU A 753 -1.98 5.56 -37.16
N ILE A 754 -2.95 6.34 -37.63
CA ILE A 754 -2.72 7.37 -38.64
C ILE A 754 -2.41 8.71 -37.95
N VAL A 755 -1.15 9.12 -38.05
CA VAL A 755 -0.66 10.43 -37.58
C VAL A 755 -0.34 11.28 -38.81
N PRO A 756 -0.79 12.54 -38.90
CA PRO A 756 -0.44 13.41 -40.01
C PRO A 756 1.07 13.63 -40.05
N SER A 757 1.68 13.40 -41.22
CA SER A 757 3.13 13.58 -41.45
C SER A 757 3.52 15.03 -41.72
N GLU A 758 2.56 15.91 -41.99
CA GLU A 758 2.78 17.33 -42.26
C GLU A 758 2.16 18.19 -41.17
N PHE A 759 2.90 19.22 -40.73
CA PHE A 759 2.42 20.18 -39.74
C PHE A 759 1.61 21.30 -40.41
N LYS A 760 0.38 20.97 -40.81
CA LYS A 760 -0.60 21.89 -41.41
C LYS A 760 -1.96 21.75 -40.72
N PRO A 761 -2.73 22.85 -40.53
CA PRO A 761 -4.12 22.76 -40.06
C PRO A 761 -4.93 21.77 -40.90
N THR A 762 -5.86 21.06 -40.25
CA THR A 762 -6.60 19.96 -40.89
C THR A 762 -7.43 20.44 -42.08
N SER A 763 -8.00 21.65 -42.02
CA SER A 763 -8.65 22.31 -43.15
C SER A 763 -7.69 23.26 -43.89
N PRO A 764 -7.57 23.18 -45.24
CA PRO A 764 -6.64 24.02 -46.00
C PRO A 764 -7.05 25.51 -46.03
N ASN A 765 -8.33 25.80 -45.77
CA ASN A 765 -8.90 27.15 -45.85
C ASN A 765 -8.61 28.02 -44.61
N ARG A 766 -7.81 27.52 -43.64
CA ARG A 766 -7.63 28.08 -42.30
C ARG A 766 -6.17 28.31 -41.94
N GLY A 767 -5.87 29.46 -41.33
CA GLY A 767 -4.60 29.71 -40.63
C GLY A 767 -4.61 29.23 -39.17
N TRP A 768 -3.43 29.14 -38.55
CA TRP A 768 -3.31 28.74 -37.14
C TRP A 768 -3.95 29.73 -36.15
N PHE A 769 -4.08 31.01 -36.52
CA PHE A 769 -4.70 32.05 -35.69
C PHE A 769 -6.07 32.42 -36.24
N VAL A 770 -7.08 32.48 -35.37
CA VAL A 770 -8.45 32.86 -35.74
C VAL A 770 -8.63 34.38 -35.68
N PRO A 771 -9.12 35.04 -36.74
CA PRO A 771 -9.47 36.46 -36.67
C PRO A 771 -10.65 36.65 -35.69
N PRO A 772 -10.56 37.55 -34.69
CA PRO A 772 -11.62 37.73 -33.69
C PRO A 772 -12.84 38.51 -34.20
N PHE A 773 -12.76 39.07 -35.40
CA PHE A 773 -13.83 39.79 -36.09
C PHE A 773 -13.75 39.46 -37.58
N GLY A 774 -14.88 39.10 -38.21
CA GLY A 774 -14.98 39.11 -39.68
C GLY A 774 -16.04 38.20 -40.30
N GLY A 775 -16.43 37.12 -39.62
CA GLY A 775 -17.45 36.18 -40.10
C GLY A 775 -18.83 36.40 -39.46
N ASN A 776 -18.88 36.76 -38.18
CA ASN A 776 -20.12 36.82 -37.41
C ASN A 776 -20.61 38.26 -37.10
N PRO A 777 -21.93 38.47 -36.96
CA PRO A 777 -22.48 39.73 -36.43
C PRO A 777 -22.00 40.04 -35.00
N TRP A 778 -21.77 41.32 -34.70
CA TRP A 778 -21.25 41.77 -33.39
C TRP A 778 -22.07 41.30 -32.17
N TRP A 779 -23.38 41.07 -32.33
CA TRP A 779 -24.25 40.59 -31.25
C TRP A 779 -23.96 39.13 -30.86
N VAL A 780 -23.38 38.33 -31.76
CA VAL A 780 -22.92 36.95 -31.48
C VAL A 780 -21.83 36.96 -30.40
N CYS A 781 -20.99 37.99 -30.37
CA CYS A 781 -19.96 38.17 -29.34
C CYS A 781 -20.57 38.30 -27.93
N LEU A 782 -21.77 38.88 -27.81
CA LEU A 782 -22.51 38.97 -26.53
C LEU A 782 -23.30 37.68 -26.26
N ALA A 783 -23.94 37.10 -27.27
CA ALA A 783 -24.68 35.84 -27.14
C ALA A 783 -23.79 34.66 -26.72
N ALA A 784 -22.52 34.66 -27.15
CA ALA A 784 -21.48 33.70 -26.76
C ALA A 784 -21.27 33.57 -25.24
N ALA A 785 -21.64 34.59 -24.44
CA ALA A 785 -21.57 34.52 -22.99
C ALA A 785 -22.47 33.42 -22.38
N ILE A 786 -23.58 33.06 -23.05
CA ILE A 786 -24.53 32.04 -22.56
C ILE A 786 -23.93 30.62 -22.67
N PRO A 787 -23.45 30.15 -23.84
CA PRO A 787 -22.70 28.90 -23.91
C PRO A 787 -21.42 28.93 -23.05
N ALA A 788 -20.72 30.07 -23.00
CA ALA A 788 -19.50 30.20 -22.19
C ALA A 788 -19.73 29.99 -20.69
N LEU A 789 -20.87 30.45 -20.14
CA LEU A 789 -21.23 30.18 -18.75
C LEU A 789 -21.33 28.66 -18.49
N LEU A 790 -21.94 27.91 -19.40
CA LEU A 790 -22.06 26.46 -19.28
C LEU A 790 -20.69 25.76 -19.37
N VAL A 791 -19.85 26.16 -20.32
CA VAL A 791 -18.47 25.67 -20.45
C VAL A 791 -17.64 25.99 -19.21
N THR A 792 -17.82 27.18 -18.62
CA THR A 792 -17.16 27.56 -17.36
C THR A 792 -17.52 26.60 -16.24
N ILE A 793 -18.80 26.27 -16.06
CA ILE A 793 -19.26 25.33 -15.04
C ILE A 793 -18.69 23.93 -15.33
N LEU A 794 -18.69 23.47 -16.59
CA LEU A 794 -18.08 22.20 -17.01
C LEU A 794 -16.60 22.10 -16.61
N ILE A 795 -15.81 23.09 -17.02
CA ILE A 795 -14.35 23.09 -16.81
C ILE A 795 -14.02 23.27 -15.32
N PHE A 796 -14.76 24.11 -14.59
CA PHE A 796 -14.61 24.25 -13.14
C PHE A 796 -14.88 22.93 -12.41
N MET A 797 -15.96 22.23 -12.76
CA MET A 797 -16.35 20.97 -12.12
C MET A 797 -15.33 19.85 -12.43
N ASP A 798 -15.02 19.59 -13.70
CA ASP A 798 -14.05 18.56 -14.09
C ASP A 798 -12.67 18.84 -13.44
N GLN A 799 -12.18 20.09 -13.49
CA GLN A 799 -10.87 20.45 -12.93
C GLN A 799 -10.83 20.27 -11.40
N GLN A 800 -11.84 20.77 -10.66
CA GLN A 800 -11.82 20.74 -9.21
C GLN A 800 -12.08 19.33 -8.66
N ILE A 801 -12.97 18.55 -9.27
CA ILE A 801 -13.21 17.16 -8.86
C ILE A 801 -11.95 16.31 -9.08
N THR A 802 -11.28 16.44 -10.23
CA THR A 802 -10.01 15.74 -10.46
C THR A 802 -8.93 16.20 -9.48
N ALA A 803 -8.84 17.50 -9.15
CA ALA A 803 -7.90 17.99 -8.15
C ALA A 803 -8.16 17.41 -6.75
N VAL A 804 -9.42 17.20 -6.33
CA VAL A 804 -9.75 16.51 -5.07
C VAL A 804 -9.31 15.05 -5.09
N ILE A 805 -9.62 14.33 -6.16
CA ILE A 805 -9.25 12.92 -6.35
C ILE A 805 -7.72 12.74 -6.27
N VAL A 806 -6.98 13.60 -6.96
CA VAL A 806 -5.51 13.60 -6.94
C VAL A 806 -4.97 13.93 -5.54
N ASN A 807 -5.53 14.94 -4.86
CA ASN A 807 -5.06 15.42 -3.56
C ASN A 807 -5.59 14.61 -2.36
N ARG A 808 -6.17 13.42 -2.59
CA ARG A 808 -6.71 12.56 -1.54
C ARG A 808 -5.66 12.18 -0.51
N LYS A 809 -5.98 12.32 0.79
CA LYS A 809 -5.03 12.03 1.90
C LYS A 809 -4.54 10.57 1.91
N GLU A 810 -5.28 9.66 1.29
CA GLU A 810 -4.89 8.26 1.06
C GLU A 810 -3.57 8.13 0.26
N HIS A 811 -3.26 9.08 -0.63
CA HIS A 811 -2.00 9.12 -1.40
C HIS A 811 -0.80 9.65 -0.61
N LYS A 812 -1.00 10.21 0.59
CA LYS A 812 0.05 10.75 1.48
C LYS A 812 1.01 11.74 0.79
N LEU A 813 0.45 12.63 0.00
CA LEU A 813 1.16 13.77 -0.58
C LEU A 813 1.67 14.70 0.53
N LYS A 814 2.79 15.37 0.30
CA LYS A 814 3.52 16.17 1.32
C LYS A 814 3.71 17.63 0.92
N LYS A 815 3.69 17.96 -0.37
CA LYS A 815 3.95 19.32 -0.87
C LYS A 815 2.69 20.19 -0.97
N GLY A 816 1.60 19.82 -0.28
CA GLY A 816 0.32 20.53 -0.22
C GLY A 816 -0.52 20.49 -1.50
N ALA A 817 -1.71 21.10 -1.48
CA ALA A 817 -2.56 21.33 -2.66
C ALA A 817 -2.49 22.79 -3.15
N GLY A 818 -3.04 23.04 -4.35
CA GLY A 818 -3.04 24.36 -5.00
C GLY A 818 -4.22 24.57 -5.96
N TYR A 819 -5.44 24.45 -5.45
CA TYR A 819 -6.70 24.44 -6.22
C TYR A 819 -6.99 25.70 -7.03
N HIS A 820 -6.55 26.88 -6.54
CA HIS A 820 -6.76 28.15 -7.24
C HIS A 820 -5.71 28.34 -8.34
N LEU A 821 -4.47 27.90 -8.07
CA LEU A 821 -3.36 27.98 -9.02
C LEU A 821 -3.58 27.08 -10.24
N ASP A 822 -4.11 25.87 -10.03
CA ASP A 822 -4.48 24.96 -11.13
C ASP A 822 -5.56 25.59 -12.03
N LEU A 823 -6.64 26.13 -11.44
CA LEU A 823 -7.73 26.76 -12.20
C LEU A 823 -7.28 28.04 -12.94
N PHE A 824 -6.38 28.82 -12.34
CA PHE A 824 -5.79 30.01 -12.94
C PHE A 824 -5.02 29.67 -14.23
N TRP A 825 -4.17 28.64 -14.20
CA TRP A 825 -3.44 28.22 -15.39
C TRP A 825 -4.35 27.62 -16.46
N VAL A 826 -5.38 26.86 -16.08
CA VAL A 826 -6.39 26.38 -17.04
C VAL A 826 -7.10 27.56 -17.73
N ALA A 827 -7.43 28.63 -17.01
CA ALA A 827 -8.03 29.83 -17.60
C ALA A 827 -7.10 30.54 -18.60
N ILE A 828 -5.81 30.69 -18.29
CA ILE A 828 -4.81 31.26 -19.22
C ILE A 828 -4.67 30.40 -20.47
N LEU A 829 -4.55 29.07 -20.29
CA LEU A 829 -4.41 28.13 -21.40
C LEU A 829 -5.65 28.10 -22.28
N MET A 830 -6.84 28.29 -21.72
CA MET A 830 -8.09 28.42 -22.47
C MET A 830 -8.06 29.61 -23.44
N VAL A 831 -7.50 30.76 -23.05
CA VAL A 831 -7.30 31.91 -23.96
C VAL A 831 -6.39 31.53 -25.13
N VAL A 832 -5.24 30.92 -24.85
CA VAL A 832 -4.26 30.50 -25.87
C VAL A 832 -4.87 29.48 -26.83
N CYS A 833 -5.54 28.44 -26.32
CA CYS A 833 -6.23 27.44 -27.13
C CYS A 833 -7.36 28.06 -27.97
N SER A 834 -8.06 29.09 -27.48
CA SER A 834 -9.15 29.74 -28.22
C SER A 834 -8.65 30.57 -29.40
N PHE A 835 -7.59 31.37 -29.21
CA PHE A 835 -6.96 32.12 -30.31
C PHE A 835 -6.33 31.24 -31.39
N MET A 836 -5.76 30.10 -30.99
CA MET A 836 -5.19 29.12 -31.91
C MET A 836 -6.24 28.13 -32.49
N ALA A 837 -7.51 28.25 -32.09
CA ALA A 837 -8.58 27.25 -32.24
C ALA A 837 -8.07 25.80 -32.14
N LEU A 838 -7.51 25.52 -30.97
CA LEU A 838 -7.18 24.20 -30.45
C LEU A 838 -8.33 23.75 -29.53
N PRO A 839 -8.48 22.44 -29.25
CA PRO A 839 -9.43 21.95 -28.25
C PRO A 839 -9.22 22.62 -26.88
N TRP A 840 -10.27 22.69 -26.06
CA TRP A 840 -10.11 23.06 -24.65
C TRP A 840 -9.70 21.83 -23.83
N TYR A 841 -8.71 21.99 -22.95
CA TYR A 841 -8.12 20.91 -22.17
C TYR A 841 -8.45 21.04 -20.69
N VAL A 842 -8.78 19.92 -20.05
CA VAL A 842 -9.13 19.85 -18.63
C VAL A 842 -8.41 18.66 -18.00
N ALA A 843 -8.27 18.64 -16.67
CA ALA A 843 -7.69 17.52 -15.95
C ALA A 843 -8.38 16.17 -16.26
N ALA A 844 -7.61 15.21 -16.77
CA ALA A 844 -8.11 13.87 -17.07
C ALA A 844 -7.96 12.95 -15.83
N THR A 845 -9.08 12.64 -15.16
CA THR A 845 -9.11 11.86 -13.90
C THR A 845 -8.39 10.52 -14.00
N VAL A 846 -8.73 9.69 -14.99
CA VAL A 846 -8.19 8.32 -15.13
C VAL A 846 -6.68 8.34 -15.40
N ILE A 847 -6.21 9.24 -16.27
CA ILE A 847 -4.78 9.37 -16.61
C ILE A 847 -3.99 9.92 -15.41
N SER A 848 -4.56 10.87 -14.66
CA SER A 848 -3.95 11.43 -13.46
C SER A 848 -3.81 10.38 -12.34
N ILE A 849 -4.85 9.56 -12.09
CA ILE A 849 -4.76 8.42 -11.15
C ILE A 849 -3.68 7.42 -11.60
N ALA A 850 -3.62 7.10 -12.90
CA ALA A 850 -2.62 6.20 -13.44
C ALA A 850 -1.18 6.73 -13.29
N HIS A 851 -0.99 8.05 -13.44
CA HIS A 851 0.29 8.73 -13.20
C HIS A 851 0.69 8.63 -11.71
N ILE A 852 -0.24 8.86 -10.78
CA ILE A 852 -0.01 8.74 -9.33
C ILE A 852 0.39 7.31 -8.93
N ASP A 853 -0.35 6.30 -9.41
CA ASP A 853 -0.05 4.90 -9.04
C ASP A 853 1.28 4.41 -9.66
N SER A 854 1.71 4.99 -10.80
CA SER A 854 3.06 4.77 -11.34
C SER A 854 4.19 5.36 -10.48
N LEU A 855 3.91 6.41 -9.70
CA LEU A 855 4.85 7.13 -8.83
C LEU A 855 4.77 6.74 -7.34
N LYS A 856 4.02 5.67 -7.04
CA LYS A 856 3.81 5.09 -5.71
C LYS A 856 5.07 4.48 -5.11
N MET A 857 5.29 4.72 -3.81
CA MET A 857 6.39 4.18 -3.02
C MET A 857 5.91 3.13 -2.01
N GLU A 858 6.58 1.98 -1.98
CA GLU A 858 6.38 0.89 -1.03
C GLU A 858 7.72 0.54 -0.34
N THR A 859 7.69 0.05 0.90
CA THR A 859 8.90 -0.32 1.67
C THR A 859 9.66 -1.48 1.04
N GLU A 860 10.97 -1.30 0.78
CA GLU A 860 11.81 -2.31 0.14
C GLU A 860 12.33 -3.40 1.09
N THR A 861 12.35 -3.12 2.41
CA THR A 861 12.75 -4.08 3.45
C THR A 861 11.64 -4.27 4.47
N SER A 862 10.85 -5.32 4.31
CA SER A 862 10.01 -5.87 5.37
C SER A 862 10.78 -6.95 6.14
N ALA A 863 10.52 -7.09 7.44
CA ALA A 863 10.86 -8.32 8.14
C ALA A 863 10.07 -9.49 7.52
N PRO A 864 10.57 -10.74 7.54
CA PRO A 864 9.79 -11.90 7.14
C PRO A 864 8.40 -11.91 7.81
N GLY A 865 7.34 -12.03 7.02
CA GLY A 865 5.94 -11.97 7.47
C GLY A 865 5.23 -10.61 7.33
N GLU A 866 5.94 -9.48 7.25
CA GLU A 866 5.31 -8.16 7.18
C GLU A 866 5.02 -7.69 5.74
N GLN A 867 3.77 -7.34 5.43
CA GLN A 867 3.40 -6.79 4.12
C GLN A 867 4.05 -5.41 3.87
N PRO A 868 4.46 -5.09 2.62
CA PRO A 868 5.12 -3.82 2.32
C PRO A 868 4.16 -2.64 2.58
N LYS A 869 4.65 -1.63 3.29
CA LYS A 869 3.87 -0.46 3.68
C LYS A 869 3.96 0.63 2.61
N PHE A 870 2.82 1.18 2.22
CA PHE A 870 2.75 2.35 1.35
C PHE A 870 3.33 3.59 2.07
N LEU A 871 4.40 4.15 1.50
CA LEU A 871 5.14 5.29 2.06
C LEU A 871 4.60 6.65 1.61
N GLY A 872 4.05 6.72 0.39
CA GLY A 872 3.56 7.92 -0.27
C GLY A 872 3.80 7.89 -1.78
N VAL A 873 3.67 9.03 -2.44
CA VAL A 873 3.90 9.22 -3.88
C VAL A 873 5.07 10.18 -4.09
N ARG A 874 5.85 10.00 -5.17
CA ARG A 874 6.86 10.99 -5.60
C ARG A 874 6.18 12.18 -6.28
N GLU A 875 6.18 13.32 -5.62
CA GLU A 875 5.72 14.61 -6.18
C GLU A 875 6.86 15.28 -6.96
N GLN A 876 6.66 15.47 -8.27
CA GLN A 876 7.66 15.99 -9.21
C GLN A 876 6.99 16.68 -10.41
N ARG A 877 7.69 17.59 -11.09
CA ARG A 877 7.21 18.32 -12.29
C ARG A 877 7.69 17.71 -13.60
N VAL A 878 8.83 17.02 -13.55
CA VAL A 878 9.58 16.56 -14.73
C VAL A 878 8.82 15.51 -15.54
N THR A 879 8.13 14.56 -14.89
CA THR A 879 7.43 13.48 -15.62
C THR A 879 6.29 14.01 -16.47
N GLY A 880 5.40 14.82 -15.91
CA GLY A 880 4.31 15.45 -16.66
C GLY A 880 4.84 16.35 -17.78
N THR A 881 5.83 17.18 -17.49
CA THR A 881 6.45 18.07 -18.50
C THR A 881 7.07 17.28 -19.67
N LEU A 882 7.85 16.23 -19.38
CA LEU A 882 8.47 15.39 -20.41
C LEU A 882 7.45 14.58 -21.21
N VAL A 883 6.36 14.10 -20.60
CA VAL A 883 5.24 13.47 -21.31
C VAL A 883 4.72 14.39 -22.42
N PHE A 884 4.41 15.65 -22.09
CA PHE A 884 3.83 16.59 -23.05
C PHE A 884 4.83 17.06 -24.11
N ILE A 885 6.11 17.24 -23.74
CA ILE A 885 7.18 17.50 -24.72
C ILE A 885 7.30 16.32 -25.70
N LEU A 886 7.30 15.08 -25.21
CA LEU A 886 7.32 13.89 -26.06
C LEU A 886 6.07 13.81 -26.94
N THR A 887 4.88 14.14 -26.44
CA THR A 887 3.64 14.21 -27.23
C THR A 887 3.71 15.26 -28.35
N GLY A 888 4.38 16.39 -28.12
CA GLY A 888 4.67 17.37 -29.18
C GLY A 888 5.65 16.82 -30.24
N LEU A 889 6.70 16.13 -29.78
CA LEU A 889 7.68 15.47 -30.67
C LEU A 889 7.11 14.25 -31.42
N SER A 890 5.98 13.68 -30.98
CA SER A 890 5.31 12.56 -31.65
C SER A 890 4.99 12.81 -33.12
N VAL A 891 4.74 14.06 -33.53
CA VAL A 891 4.49 14.42 -34.93
C VAL A 891 5.67 14.03 -35.83
N PHE A 892 6.91 14.21 -35.35
CA PHE A 892 8.12 13.76 -36.05
C PHE A 892 8.34 12.24 -35.94
N MET A 893 7.79 11.59 -34.90
CA MET A 893 7.83 10.13 -34.71
C MET A 893 6.69 9.39 -35.42
N ALA A 894 5.89 10.07 -36.25
CA ALA A 894 4.80 9.48 -37.03
C ALA A 894 5.16 8.16 -37.76
N PRO A 895 6.36 7.99 -38.37
CA PRO A 895 6.73 6.72 -39.00
C PRO A 895 6.80 5.53 -38.03
N ILE A 896 7.24 5.76 -36.79
CA ILE A 896 7.32 4.72 -35.74
C ILE A 896 5.92 4.45 -35.18
N LEU A 897 5.15 5.51 -34.92
CA LEU A 897 3.80 5.43 -34.37
C LEU A 897 2.84 4.68 -35.31
N LYS A 898 3.02 4.80 -36.64
CA LYS A 898 2.22 4.09 -37.66
C LYS A 898 2.28 2.55 -37.57
N PHE A 899 3.27 1.97 -36.89
CA PHE A 899 3.32 0.53 -36.67
C PHE A 899 2.40 0.04 -35.53
N ILE A 900 1.86 0.94 -34.70
CA ILE A 900 1.02 0.56 -33.56
C ILE A 900 -0.43 0.33 -34.04
N PRO A 901 -1.01 -0.86 -33.84
CA PRO A 901 -2.38 -1.15 -34.22
C PRO A 901 -3.38 -0.60 -33.19
N MET A 902 -4.47 0.01 -33.64
CA MET A 902 -5.51 0.61 -32.79
C MET A 902 -6.13 -0.35 -31.76
N PRO A 903 -6.40 -1.64 -32.07
CA PRO A 903 -6.96 -2.58 -31.09
C PRO A 903 -6.10 -2.80 -29.84
N VAL A 904 -4.77 -2.76 -29.96
CA VAL A 904 -3.83 -2.82 -28.82
C VAL A 904 -4.06 -1.63 -27.89
N LEU A 905 -4.20 -0.43 -28.47
CA LEU A 905 -4.44 0.79 -27.71
C LEU A 905 -5.81 0.79 -27.01
N TYR A 906 -6.85 0.23 -27.64
CA TYR A 906 -8.13 -0.01 -26.97
C TYR A 906 -7.99 -0.99 -25.79
N GLY A 907 -7.11 -1.99 -25.87
CA GLY A 907 -6.80 -2.89 -24.75
C GLY A 907 -6.13 -2.17 -23.57
N VAL A 908 -5.28 -1.18 -23.85
CA VAL A 908 -4.70 -0.29 -22.83
C VAL A 908 -5.75 0.63 -22.22
N PHE A 909 -6.70 1.14 -23.02
CA PHE A 909 -7.84 1.93 -22.51
C PHE A 909 -8.73 1.11 -21.57
N LEU A 910 -9.04 -0.14 -21.93
CA LEU A 910 -9.74 -1.07 -21.05
C LEU A 910 -8.96 -1.30 -19.74
N TYR A 911 -7.64 -1.51 -19.82
CA TYR A 911 -6.79 -1.62 -18.63
C TYR A 911 -6.86 -0.36 -17.74
N MET A 912 -6.76 0.84 -18.29
CA MET A 912 -6.82 2.08 -17.50
C MET A 912 -8.19 2.29 -16.83
N GLY A 913 -9.27 1.99 -17.55
CA GLY A 913 -10.63 2.00 -17.01
C GLY A 913 -10.79 1.03 -15.83
N VAL A 914 -10.32 -0.21 -15.96
CA VAL A 914 -10.39 -1.22 -14.89
C VAL A 914 -9.43 -0.91 -13.73
N ALA A 915 -8.22 -0.40 -14.01
CA ALA A 915 -7.23 -0.09 -12.98
C ALA A 915 -7.69 1.05 -12.06
N SER A 916 -8.33 2.08 -12.61
CA SER A 916 -8.87 3.22 -11.83
C SER A 916 -9.98 2.81 -10.85
N LEU A 917 -10.70 1.72 -11.10
CA LEU A 917 -11.72 1.18 -10.19
C LEU A 917 -11.14 0.52 -8.91
N ASN A 918 -9.87 0.13 -8.89
CA ASN A 918 -9.27 -0.62 -7.76
C ASN A 918 -8.99 0.23 -6.50
N GLY A 919 -9.11 1.56 -6.57
CA GLY A 919 -8.91 2.47 -5.43
C GLY A 919 -10.20 3.09 -4.87
N VAL A 920 -11.36 2.76 -5.43
CA VAL A 920 -12.63 3.43 -5.14
C VAL A 920 -13.44 2.58 -4.15
N GLN A 921 -13.75 3.09 -2.94
CA GLN A 921 -14.50 2.30 -1.95
C GLN A 921 -15.91 1.92 -2.45
N PHE A 922 -16.54 2.72 -3.31
CA PHE A 922 -17.76 2.33 -4.02
C PHE A 922 -17.64 0.93 -4.65
N MET A 923 -16.52 0.60 -5.30
CA MET A 923 -16.33 -0.71 -5.93
C MET A 923 -16.12 -1.84 -4.92
N ASP A 924 -15.48 -1.59 -3.79
CA ASP A 924 -15.36 -2.58 -2.72
C ASP A 924 -16.69 -2.81 -1.99
N ARG A 925 -17.48 -1.75 -1.81
CA ARG A 925 -18.85 -1.81 -1.30
C ARG A 925 -19.81 -2.48 -2.32
N LEU A 926 -19.57 -2.34 -3.62
CA LEU A 926 -20.30 -3.06 -4.68
C LEU A 926 -19.96 -4.57 -4.68
N LYS A 927 -18.68 -4.94 -4.54
CA LYS A 927 -18.26 -6.34 -4.34
C LYS A 927 -18.88 -6.93 -3.07
N LEU A 928 -19.03 -6.13 -2.01
CA LEU A 928 -19.65 -6.53 -0.74
C LEU A 928 -21.09 -7.05 -0.92
N LEU A 929 -21.87 -6.51 -1.87
CA LEU A 929 -23.22 -6.99 -2.17
C LEU A 929 -23.25 -8.44 -2.70
N LEU A 930 -22.16 -8.88 -3.34
CA LEU A 930 -22.00 -10.24 -3.87
C LEU A 930 -21.16 -11.14 -2.93
N MET A 931 -20.67 -10.60 -1.81
CA MET A 931 -19.78 -11.31 -0.89
C MET A 931 -20.57 -11.90 0.28
N PRO A 932 -20.45 -13.21 0.58
CA PRO A 932 -21.12 -13.79 1.73
C PRO A 932 -20.48 -13.29 3.03
N LEU A 933 -21.33 -12.99 4.02
CA LEU A 933 -21.00 -12.53 5.38
C LEU A 933 -19.75 -13.17 6.01
N LYS A 934 -19.57 -14.49 5.82
CA LYS A 934 -18.45 -15.27 6.40
C LYS A 934 -17.07 -14.93 5.84
N HIS A 935 -16.98 -14.39 4.63
CA HIS A 935 -15.70 -14.11 3.95
C HIS A 935 -15.36 -12.60 3.96
N GLN A 936 -16.16 -11.81 4.65
CA GLN A 936 -16.13 -10.36 4.60
C GLN A 936 -14.83 -9.80 5.24
N PRO A 937 -14.08 -8.92 4.54
CA PRO A 937 -12.87 -8.33 5.09
C PRO A 937 -13.17 -7.29 6.20
N ASP A 938 -12.22 -7.14 7.12
CA ASP A 938 -12.23 -6.21 8.27
C ASP A 938 -12.18 -4.71 7.87
N PHE A 939 -13.15 -4.20 7.12
CA PHE A 939 -13.26 -2.75 6.92
C PHE A 939 -13.84 -2.06 8.17
N ILE A 940 -13.26 -0.93 8.58
CA ILE A 940 -13.59 -0.23 9.83
C ILE A 940 -15.05 0.25 9.88
N TYR A 941 -15.61 0.66 8.74
CA TYR A 941 -17.02 1.08 8.65
C TYR A 941 -18.00 -0.06 8.93
N LEU A 942 -17.61 -1.32 8.67
CA LEU A 942 -18.44 -2.50 8.94
C LEU A 942 -18.55 -2.83 10.44
N ARG A 943 -17.62 -2.35 11.26
CA ARG A 943 -17.67 -2.51 12.73
C ARG A 943 -18.60 -1.52 13.41
N HIS A 944 -18.90 -0.40 12.75
CA HIS A 944 -19.69 0.69 13.32
C HIS A 944 -21.07 0.83 12.65
N VAL A 945 -21.17 0.56 11.35
CA VAL A 945 -22.39 0.71 10.57
C VAL A 945 -22.96 -0.66 10.20
N PRO A 946 -24.24 -0.95 10.51
CA PRO A 946 -24.84 -2.23 10.19
C PRO A 946 -24.97 -2.42 8.67
N LEU A 947 -24.68 -3.63 8.20
CA LEU A 947 -24.65 -4.01 6.78
C LEU A 947 -25.85 -3.56 5.96
N ARG A 948 -27.07 -3.62 6.51
CA ARG A 948 -28.28 -3.14 5.82
C ARG A 948 -28.20 -1.65 5.45
N ARG A 949 -27.61 -0.80 6.30
CA ARG A 949 -27.37 0.62 6.00
C ARG A 949 -26.27 0.80 4.96
N VAL A 950 -25.20 0.00 5.02
CA VAL A 950 -24.14 -0.01 3.98
C VAL A 950 -24.73 -0.37 2.61
N HIS A 951 -25.58 -1.40 2.53
CA HIS A 951 -26.22 -1.81 1.28
C HIS A 951 -27.24 -0.77 0.77
N LEU A 952 -28.03 -0.16 1.66
CA LEU A 952 -28.94 0.95 1.31
C LEU A 952 -28.17 2.15 0.74
N PHE A 953 -27.05 2.52 1.37
CA PHE A 953 -26.15 3.57 0.90
C PHE A 953 -25.61 3.26 -0.51
N THR A 954 -25.09 2.05 -0.72
CA THR A 954 -24.58 1.65 -2.04
C THR A 954 -25.67 1.62 -3.10
N PHE A 955 -26.87 1.17 -2.74
CA PHE A 955 -28.01 1.14 -3.65
C PHE A 955 -28.40 2.56 -4.09
N LEU A 956 -28.44 3.52 -3.16
CA LEU A 956 -28.67 4.93 -3.48
C LEU A 956 -27.55 5.49 -4.39
N GLN A 957 -26.29 5.14 -4.14
CA GLN A 957 -25.16 5.54 -5.00
C GLN A 957 -25.26 4.94 -6.42
N VAL A 958 -25.61 3.65 -6.54
CA VAL A 958 -25.85 2.97 -7.83
C VAL A 958 -27.02 3.62 -8.57
N LEU A 959 -28.13 3.91 -7.89
CA LEU A 959 -29.30 4.57 -8.46
C LEU A 959 -28.92 5.95 -9.02
N CYS A 960 -28.17 6.74 -8.25
CA CYS A 960 -27.63 8.02 -8.73
C CYS A 960 -26.79 7.82 -10.00
N LEU A 961 -25.82 6.91 -9.98
CA LEU A 961 -24.94 6.63 -11.13
C LEU A 961 -25.72 6.18 -12.38
N ALA A 962 -26.76 5.38 -12.21
CA ALA A 962 -27.64 4.97 -13.31
C ALA A 962 -28.38 6.16 -13.93
N LEU A 963 -28.87 7.10 -13.12
CA LEU A 963 -29.47 8.34 -13.61
C LEU A 963 -28.43 9.20 -14.38
N LEU A 964 -27.20 9.32 -13.87
CA LEU A 964 -26.12 10.03 -14.58
C LEU A 964 -25.80 9.38 -15.94
N TRP A 965 -25.82 8.04 -15.99
CA TRP A 965 -25.53 7.28 -17.20
C TRP A 965 -26.63 7.45 -18.26
N ILE A 966 -27.90 7.39 -17.85
CA ILE A 966 -29.05 7.63 -18.73
C ILE A 966 -28.98 9.04 -19.30
N LEU A 967 -28.81 10.06 -18.44
CA LEU A 967 -28.74 11.45 -18.88
C LEU A 967 -27.54 11.71 -19.81
N LYS A 968 -26.37 11.14 -19.51
CA LYS A 968 -25.20 11.16 -20.42
C LYS A 968 -25.48 10.56 -21.80
N SER A 969 -26.35 9.55 -21.88
CA SER A 969 -26.70 8.89 -23.14
C SER A 969 -27.66 9.71 -24.01
N THR A 970 -28.23 10.79 -23.46
CA THR A 970 -29.12 11.72 -24.17
C THR A 970 -28.41 13.01 -24.60
N VAL A 971 -29.07 13.82 -25.44
CA VAL A 971 -28.61 15.17 -25.80
C VAL A 971 -28.50 16.09 -24.56
N ALA A 972 -29.19 15.76 -23.45
CA ALA A 972 -29.04 16.49 -22.18
C ALA A 972 -27.67 16.30 -21.50
N ALA A 973 -26.73 15.56 -22.09
CA ALA A 973 -25.33 15.47 -21.67
C ALA A 973 -24.62 16.84 -21.53
N ILE A 974 -25.13 17.91 -22.15
CA ILE A 974 -24.65 19.29 -21.92
C ILE A 974 -24.83 19.70 -20.43
N ILE A 975 -25.91 19.24 -19.78
CA ILE A 975 -26.29 19.57 -18.40
C ILE A 975 -25.49 18.74 -17.37
N PHE A 976 -24.55 17.90 -17.83
CA PHE A 976 -23.72 17.02 -17.01
C PHE A 976 -23.06 17.68 -15.77
N PRO A 977 -22.53 18.93 -15.84
CA PRO A 977 -21.96 19.60 -14.66
C PRO A 977 -23.01 19.94 -13.58
N VAL A 978 -24.18 20.42 -14.00
CA VAL A 978 -25.31 20.76 -13.12
C VAL A 978 -25.86 19.49 -12.47
N MET A 979 -25.86 18.37 -13.20
CA MET A 979 -26.23 17.07 -12.70
C MET A 979 -25.27 16.53 -11.62
N ILE A 980 -23.98 16.87 -11.68
CA ILE A 980 -23.03 16.54 -10.60
C ILE A 980 -23.31 17.40 -9.34
N LEU A 981 -23.70 18.67 -9.50
CA LEU A 981 -24.19 19.47 -8.37
C LEU A 981 -25.46 18.85 -7.74
N ALA A 982 -26.33 18.22 -8.54
CA ALA A 982 -27.46 17.47 -8.02
C ALA A 982 -27.04 16.25 -7.16
N LEU A 983 -25.88 15.62 -7.41
CA LEU A 983 -25.33 14.59 -6.51
C LEU A 983 -24.94 15.16 -5.15
N VAL A 984 -24.42 16.40 -5.10
CA VAL A 984 -24.15 17.10 -3.83
C VAL A 984 -25.46 17.41 -3.09
N ALA A 985 -26.52 17.77 -3.82
CA ALA A 985 -27.86 17.94 -3.26
C ALA A 985 -28.45 16.63 -2.73
N VAL A 986 -28.32 15.51 -3.46
CA VAL A 986 -28.70 14.17 -2.98
C VAL A 986 -27.87 13.77 -1.76
N ARG A 987 -26.57 14.08 -1.73
CA ARG A 987 -25.73 13.85 -0.55
C ARG A 987 -26.23 14.64 0.66
N LYS A 988 -26.67 15.88 0.48
CA LYS A 988 -27.33 16.67 1.54
C LYS A 988 -28.70 16.10 1.93
N GLY A 989 -29.47 15.59 0.99
CA GLY A 989 -30.72 14.86 1.27
C GLY A 989 -30.50 13.57 2.06
N MET A 990 -29.35 12.90 1.89
CA MET A 990 -29.02 11.68 2.62
C MET A 990 -28.82 11.92 4.14
N ASP A 991 -28.56 13.16 4.56
CA ASP A 991 -28.50 13.57 5.98
C ASP A 991 -29.87 13.37 6.71
N TYR A 992 -30.99 13.18 5.97
CA TYR A 992 -32.30 12.83 6.54
C TYR A 992 -32.53 11.32 6.72
N LEU A 993 -31.84 10.47 5.93
CA LEU A 993 -32.05 9.01 5.92
C LEU A 993 -31.08 8.25 6.83
N PHE A 994 -29.92 8.83 7.11
CA PHE A 994 -28.85 8.21 7.88
C PHE A 994 -28.41 9.13 9.01
N SER A 995 -27.98 8.53 10.12
CA SER A 995 -27.34 9.30 11.20
C SER A 995 -26.05 9.94 10.70
N GLN A 996 -25.74 11.16 11.16
CA GLN A 996 -24.43 11.80 10.94
C GLN A 996 -23.27 10.90 11.37
N HIS A 997 -23.48 9.98 12.32
CA HIS A 997 -22.49 8.98 12.71
C HIS A 997 -22.23 7.94 11.62
N ASP A 998 -23.28 7.36 11.03
CA ASP A 998 -23.14 6.38 9.94
C ASP A 998 -22.53 7.02 8.70
N LEU A 999 -22.98 8.24 8.39
CA LEU A 999 -22.49 9.06 7.29
C LEU A 999 -21.03 9.46 7.50
N SER A 1000 -20.59 9.69 8.74
CA SER A 1000 -19.16 9.90 9.01
C SER A 1000 -18.36 8.66 8.61
N PHE A 1001 -18.75 7.44 8.97
CA PHE A 1001 -17.97 6.26 8.59
C PHE A 1001 -18.06 5.88 7.10
N LEU A 1002 -19.16 6.22 6.41
CA LEU A 1002 -19.36 5.88 4.99
C LEU A 1002 -18.88 6.98 4.01
N ASP A 1003 -18.76 8.22 4.49
CA ASP A 1003 -18.52 9.41 3.66
C ASP A 1003 -17.53 10.44 4.24
N ASP A 1004 -16.95 10.22 5.42
CA ASP A 1004 -15.93 11.13 5.96
C ASP A 1004 -14.81 11.32 4.94
N VAL A 1005 -14.63 12.56 4.51
CA VAL A 1005 -13.84 13.53 5.29
C VAL A 1005 -12.81 12.88 6.23
N ILE A 1006 -11.98 12.02 5.66
CA ILE A 1006 -10.75 11.45 6.22
C ILE A 1006 -10.95 10.34 7.28
N PRO A 1007 -10.85 9.06 6.90
CA PRO A 1007 -10.38 7.99 7.77
C PRO A 1007 -8.83 7.96 7.73
N GLU A 1008 -8.14 8.40 8.78
CA GLU A 1008 -7.84 7.60 9.98
C GLU A 1008 -6.72 6.57 9.84
N LYS A 1009 -5.49 7.09 9.77
CA LYS A 1009 -4.42 6.57 10.65
C LYS A 1009 -4.24 7.39 11.93
N ASP A 1010 -4.75 8.63 11.95
CA ASP A 1010 -4.56 9.57 13.06
C ASP A 1010 -5.82 9.85 13.89
N LYS A 1011 -7.04 9.98 13.31
CA LYS A 1011 -8.22 10.11 14.20
C LYS A 1011 -8.51 8.82 14.99
N LYS A 1012 -8.08 7.62 14.58
CA LYS A 1012 -8.14 6.42 15.44
C LYS A 1012 -7.38 6.61 16.76
N LYS A 1013 -6.26 7.35 16.77
CA LYS A 1013 -5.60 7.78 18.01
C LYS A 1013 -6.48 8.77 18.80
N LYS A 1014 -7.01 9.81 18.15
CA LYS A 1014 -7.86 10.84 18.77
C LYS A 1014 -9.24 10.34 19.27
N GLU A 1015 -9.84 9.33 18.62
CA GLU A 1015 -11.10 8.68 18.99
C GLU A 1015 -10.91 7.78 20.20
N ASP A 1016 -9.87 6.94 20.22
CA ASP A 1016 -9.47 6.15 21.40
C ASP A 1016 -9.24 7.08 22.61
N GLU A 1017 -8.55 8.21 22.39
CA GLU A 1017 -8.31 9.24 23.41
C GLU A 1017 -9.60 9.91 23.88
N LYS A 1018 -10.51 10.30 22.97
CA LYS A 1018 -11.81 10.89 23.33
C LYS A 1018 -12.74 9.92 24.04
N LYS A 1019 -12.76 8.64 23.65
CA LYS A 1019 -13.55 7.59 24.33
C LYS A 1019 -12.96 7.28 25.71
N LYS A 1020 -11.63 7.27 25.88
CA LYS A 1020 -10.98 7.19 27.20
C LYS A 1020 -11.26 8.42 28.07
N LYS A 1021 -11.23 9.64 27.51
CA LYS A 1021 -11.57 10.87 28.24
C LYS A 1021 -13.05 10.94 28.62
N LYS A 1022 -13.99 10.56 27.75
CA LYS A 1022 -15.42 10.50 28.10
C LYS A 1022 -15.73 9.42 29.15
N LYS A 1023 -15.12 8.23 29.08
CA LYS A 1023 -15.26 7.21 30.15
C LYS A 1023 -14.62 7.60 31.48
N LYS A 1024 -13.69 8.56 31.51
CA LYS A 1024 -13.17 9.19 32.74
C LYS A 1024 -13.92 10.47 33.16
N GLY A 1025 -14.80 11.01 32.31
CA GLY A 1025 -15.48 12.30 32.53
C GLY A 1025 -17.01 12.21 32.52
N SER A 1026 -17.56 11.01 32.65
CA SER A 1026 -18.98 10.77 32.95
C SER A 1026 -19.14 9.78 34.13
N LEU A 1027 -18.16 9.81 35.05
CA LEU A 1027 -18.24 9.17 36.36
C LEU A 1027 -18.23 10.20 37.51
N ASP A 1028 -18.16 11.50 37.17
CA ASP A 1028 -18.13 12.66 38.08
C ASP A 1028 -19.03 13.76 37.52
N SER A 1029 -20.34 13.50 37.49
CA SER A 1029 -21.43 14.47 37.24
C SER A 1029 -22.73 13.67 37.17
N ASP A 1030 -23.42 13.54 38.30
CA ASP A 1030 -24.88 13.42 38.41
C ASP A 1030 -25.23 13.26 39.89
N ASN A 1031 -25.35 14.40 40.57
CA ASN A 1031 -25.97 14.52 41.88
C ASN A 1031 -26.63 15.92 41.90
N ASP A 1032 -27.82 16.00 41.30
CA ASP A 1032 -28.98 16.80 41.78
C ASP A 1032 -30.14 16.74 40.76
N ASP A 1033 -31.27 16.24 41.25
CA ASP A 1033 -32.67 16.42 40.82
C ASP A 1033 -33.24 15.97 39.45
N SER A 1034 -34.25 15.09 39.60
CA SER A 1034 -35.56 15.03 38.90
C SER A 1034 -35.78 14.16 37.63
N ASP A 1035 -36.69 13.20 37.81
CA ASP A 1035 -37.69 12.61 36.89
C ASP A 1035 -37.33 11.60 35.76
N CYS A 1036 -37.67 10.34 36.10
CA CYS A 1036 -38.35 9.30 35.30
C CYS A 1036 -37.54 8.27 34.45
N PRO A 1037 -38.07 7.01 34.30
CA PRO A 1037 -37.22 5.82 34.23
C PRO A 1037 -37.53 4.85 33.04
N TYR A 1038 -37.05 3.60 33.15
CA TYR A 1038 -37.11 2.42 32.23
C TYR A 1038 -35.95 2.32 31.20
N SER A 1039 -34.95 1.41 31.25
CA SER A 1039 -34.76 0.02 31.74
C SER A 1039 -35.17 -1.14 30.82
N GLU A 1040 -34.18 -1.78 30.18
CA GLU A 1040 -34.01 -3.25 29.99
C GLU A 1040 -32.60 -3.53 29.41
N LYS A 1041 -31.59 -4.00 30.16
CA LYS A 1041 -31.30 -5.38 30.66
C LYS A 1041 -30.91 -6.43 29.61
N VAL A 1042 -29.60 -6.70 29.51
CA VAL A 1042 -29.01 -8.01 29.19
C VAL A 1042 -27.83 -8.22 30.15
N PRO A 1043 -27.66 -9.38 30.81
CA PRO A 1043 -26.81 -9.50 32.00
C PRO A 1043 -25.32 -9.77 31.69
N SER A 1044 -24.44 -9.11 32.44
CA SER A 1044 -23.01 -9.46 32.49
C SER A 1044 -22.77 -10.54 33.55
N ILE A 1045 -22.31 -11.72 33.14
CA ILE A 1045 -21.80 -12.75 34.06
C ILE A 1045 -20.51 -12.21 34.70
N LYS A 1046 -20.52 -12.02 36.02
CA LYS A 1046 -19.33 -11.83 36.84
C LYS A 1046 -19.15 -13.07 37.70
N ILE A 1047 -18.00 -13.75 37.56
CA ILE A 1047 -17.57 -14.79 38.50
C ILE A 1047 -16.60 -14.10 39.47
N PRO A 1048 -16.90 -14.03 40.79
CA PRO A 1048 -15.98 -13.49 41.77
C PRO A 1048 -14.92 -14.53 42.17
N MET A 1049 -13.64 -14.15 42.14
CA MET A 1049 -12.53 -14.97 42.64
C MET A 1049 -12.21 -14.65 44.11
N ASP A 1050 -13.11 -15.02 45.03
CA ASP A 1050 -12.93 -14.78 46.48
C ASP A 1050 -12.94 -16.10 47.30
N ILE A 1051 -12.40 -17.20 46.75
CA ILE A 1051 -12.46 -18.55 47.37
C ILE A 1051 -11.09 -19.29 47.40
N MET A 1052 -9.99 -18.70 46.91
CA MET A 1052 -8.67 -19.40 46.84
C MET A 1052 -7.56 -18.85 47.76
N GLU A 1053 -7.86 -17.91 48.66
CA GLU A 1053 -6.90 -17.43 49.67
C GLU A 1053 -7.32 -17.83 51.10
N GLN A 1054 -7.14 -19.11 51.47
CA GLN A 1054 -7.05 -19.53 52.89
C GLN A 1054 -6.60 -21.00 53.05
N GLN A 1055 -5.30 -21.22 53.28
CA GLN A 1055 -4.71 -21.97 54.42
C GLN A 1055 -3.25 -22.41 54.13
N PRO A 1056 -2.28 -22.08 55.01
CA PRO A 1056 -0.88 -22.47 54.84
C PRO A 1056 -0.52 -23.80 55.56
N PHE A 1057 0.59 -24.38 55.10
CA PHE A 1057 1.39 -25.49 55.65
C PHE A 1057 1.28 -25.80 57.16
N LEU A 1058 1.27 -27.10 57.51
CA LEU A 1058 2.20 -27.69 58.49
C LEU A 1058 2.22 -29.24 58.45
N SER A 1059 3.23 -29.83 59.12
CA SER A 1059 3.63 -31.25 59.10
C SER A 1059 2.76 -32.16 59.99
N ASP A 1060 2.67 -33.48 59.69
CA ASP A 1060 3.61 -34.47 60.26
C ASP A 1060 3.41 -35.94 59.80
N ASN A 1061 4.34 -36.80 60.20
CA ASN A 1061 4.55 -38.17 59.71
C ASN A 1061 3.73 -39.27 60.43
N LYS A 1062 3.07 -40.17 59.69
CA LYS A 1062 3.35 -41.64 59.63
C LYS A 1062 2.18 -42.46 59.02
N PRO A 1063 2.46 -43.56 58.29
CA PRO A 1063 1.44 -44.47 57.74
C PRO A 1063 1.22 -45.71 58.63
N LEU A 1064 0.04 -46.35 58.53
CA LEU A 1064 -0.16 -47.80 58.36
C LEU A 1064 -1.66 -48.23 58.40
N ASP A 1065 -2.01 -49.09 57.45
CA ASP A 1065 -2.97 -50.21 57.53
C ASP A 1065 -4.51 -50.06 57.73
N ARG A 1066 -5.19 -50.44 56.63
CA ARG A 1066 -6.18 -51.54 56.49
C ARG A 1066 -7.69 -51.31 56.65
N GLU A 1067 -8.35 -51.71 55.55
CA GLU A 1067 -9.54 -52.57 55.45
C GLU A 1067 -10.98 -52.00 55.47
N ARG A 1068 -11.49 -51.88 54.24
CA ARG A 1068 -12.69 -52.57 53.70
C ARG A 1068 -14.12 -52.14 54.11
N SER A 1069 -14.78 -51.55 53.10
CA SER A 1069 -16.12 -51.90 52.58
C SER A 1069 -17.37 -51.85 53.48
N SER A 1070 -18.37 -51.05 53.09
CA SER A 1070 -19.54 -51.59 52.35
C SER A 1070 -20.58 -50.52 51.94
N THR A 1071 -21.19 -50.79 50.78
CA THR A 1071 -22.34 -50.17 50.10
C THR A 1071 -23.59 -49.88 50.95
N PHE A 1072 -24.36 -48.81 50.62
CA PHE A 1072 -25.77 -48.95 50.17
C PHE A 1072 -26.43 -47.67 49.55
N LEU A 1073 -26.89 -47.81 48.29
CA LEU A 1073 -28.15 -47.37 47.65
C LEU A 1073 -28.76 -45.93 47.75
N GLU A 1074 -29.07 -45.39 46.54
CA GLU A 1074 -30.39 -44.91 46.06
C GLU A 1074 -31.13 -43.72 46.77
N ARG A 1075 -31.63 -42.65 46.11
CA ARG A 1075 -32.67 -42.64 45.04
C ARG A 1075 -32.86 -41.31 44.25
N HIS A 1076 -33.12 -41.46 42.95
CA HIS A 1076 -34.11 -40.77 42.08
C HIS A 1076 -34.12 -39.23 41.78
N THR A 1077 -33.65 -38.90 40.57
CA THR A 1077 -34.39 -38.30 39.41
C THR A 1077 -35.47 -37.22 39.62
N SER A 1078 -35.33 -36.03 38.98
CA SER A 1078 -35.88 -35.75 37.63
C SER A 1078 -36.03 -34.25 37.26
N CYS A 1079 -35.13 -33.73 36.41
CA CYS A 1079 -35.40 -32.85 35.26
C CYS A 1079 -34.09 -32.65 34.47
#